data_AF-A0AAU3HY67-F1
#
_entry.id   AF-A0AAU3HY67-F1
#
_cell.length_a   1.000
_cell.length_b   1.000
_cell.length_c   1.000
_cell.angle_alpha   90.00
_cell.angle_beta   90.00
_cell.angle_gamma   90.00
#
_symmetry.space_group_name_H-M   'P 1'
#
loop_
_entity.id
_entity.type
_entity.pdbx_description
1 polymer ?
#
loop_
_entity_poly.entity_id
_entity_poly.type
_entity_poly.pdbx_seq_one_letter_code
_entity_poly.pdbx_strand_id
1 'polypeptide(L)'
;MLRHAFVRRPRARRAAVAAAASALLAGGAIPLLPTSASAVGSAQETVVPSVHRSSYTTATLVNPDSTTGGDAVGVLGVFHRLEGHPGVVWTRYADGRSFDAPSTADALVTLGTGSDVLAYRYDGHVDLWNAVDGTTTTLHVPAGQTVYNVFGTTVVSYQDVTAEDGTTSKLKHLLTAGPDGTTRDVPVGEVPSGMVLGGPVRGDAAGLVFFARVDGAATLVDVDPETGRIRAWTAALPTTGSTYTKLSPRHLVVFGGVESTKAYVYSRSDLSAAPVEVTLDSTGSRTADDLAVVGDWLVHRPGSGPKVTAVPMAGGEAVTLFVASNSGVSAAPDGTAVVIGRTGADDWGVQRITEGVDGRPTVGMVKALPKPPYKIQGLSLDQGRLLVADESSGGYRDDYVRTVAATGTPEFGERTSYDGTELKLYGCTAMGVGCSQLHGTADNRAVWLTKDTATSDRLRVNGPAPYGFWERGVPAGGQVTDVSGRYLIHTSVTTQTVLKLDNDGTPALTRTPGAAALSGDVLWTPGPTPGTLTAYDLTAKKTTETLTTDAGCTPTELQALGRWIYWTCDGRAGVFDRTAKKSVTVPADEAKLGDGYVVTHDKAAGKLTLTAVAGGSAESRVIGDLPDTGVSQRDVRWTVDESGANAAYVDDQERVHLVPSGVAQQPLRLLAPAENASSVHAHTIDTTPDTLTTLLLSKPAANWTVTARNRATGKTYNDGRDSGPERGELNVGWFGDDPALTGDASAPDGSYDWTVSVTPADGVGGPLQVRGTVRLKGGSPVRHDHVGPDGEPDGTGDLLTLNSSGGLTFQQGDGKGAFAGKATGNDWSTKAVAVPFGDLNGDRCNDVLVRMSDGSLRGYKPACGTAPTPSTSYRALGTGWNAYDVLTSPGDLTGDRRPDLLARKASTGDLYLFAAKSDGTLAAGKKIRTAWTGYTRIVGAGDLNGDGIGDVLARDKAGTLYRYNGTGTGLLKDRVKVFSAWGASYNAIVGVGDITGDGKNDLVERDTSGNVYRNAGTGTGSFGSRVKIAGGWQGYKGLF
;
A
#
# COMPACT_ATOMS: atom_id res chain seq x y z
N MET A 1 13.25 18.93 12.29
CA MET A 1 14.72 18.94 12.46
C MET A 1 15.14 17.68 13.21
N LEU A 2 15.66 16.68 12.49
CA LEU A 2 16.39 15.55 13.08
C LEU A 2 17.43 15.11 12.05
N ARG A 3 18.70 15.43 12.33
CA ARG A 3 19.86 15.04 11.54
C ARG A 3 20.12 13.55 11.77
N HIS A 4 20.09 12.72 10.73
CA HIS A 4 20.71 11.40 10.74
C HIS A 4 22.03 11.48 9.96
N ALA A 5 23.13 11.42 10.70
CA ALA A 5 24.48 11.37 10.16
C ALA A 5 24.77 9.94 9.67
N PHE A 6 24.93 9.76 8.36
CA PHE A 6 25.46 8.52 7.80
C PHE A 6 26.99 8.48 7.93
N VAL A 7 27.48 7.53 8.73
CA VAL A 7 28.90 7.23 8.91
C VAL A 7 29.45 6.54 7.66
N ARG A 8 30.44 7.17 7.02
CA ARG A 8 31.27 6.57 5.95
C ARG A 8 32.01 5.32 6.47
N ARG A 9 31.87 4.18 5.80
CA ARG A 9 32.83 3.05 5.90
C ARG A 9 33.69 2.98 4.62
N PRO A 10 35.01 2.75 4.74
CA PRO A 10 35.92 2.83 3.59
C PRO A 10 35.94 1.54 2.77
N ARG A 11 36.11 1.71 1.44
CA ARG A 11 36.36 0.64 0.46
C ARG A 11 37.65 -0.10 0.80
N ALA A 12 37.57 -1.41 1.07
CA ALA A 12 38.72 -2.30 1.11
C ALA A 12 38.93 -2.91 -0.28
N ARG A 13 40.06 -2.55 -0.92
CA ARG A 13 40.62 -3.21 -2.10
C ARG A 13 41.03 -4.64 -1.73
N ARG A 14 40.66 -5.62 -2.56
CA ARG A 14 41.40 -6.88 -2.68
C ARG A 14 41.70 -7.14 -4.15
N ALA A 15 42.99 -7.12 -4.47
CA ALA A 15 43.58 -7.60 -5.70
C ALA A 15 44.69 -8.61 -5.32
N ALA A 16 44.64 -9.81 -5.90
CA ALA A 16 45.70 -10.79 -6.15
C ALA A 16 44.98 -12.08 -6.63
N VAL A 17 44.89 -12.40 -7.92
CA VAL A 17 45.90 -12.93 -8.87
C VAL A 17 46.30 -14.39 -8.58
N ALA A 18 45.84 -15.30 -9.46
CA ALA A 18 46.54 -16.45 -10.05
C ALA A 18 45.60 -17.05 -11.13
N ALA A 19 45.83 -16.85 -12.44
CA ALA A 19 46.69 -17.64 -13.34
C ALA A 19 46.25 -19.12 -13.46
N ALA A 20 46.11 -19.77 -14.61
CA ALA A 20 46.20 -19.45 -16.03
C ALA A 20 45.61 -20.65 -16.80
N ALA A 21 45.02 -20.44 -17.99
CA ALA A 21 45.12 -21.37 -19.12
C ALA A 21 44.49 -20.72 -20.37
N SER A 22 45.34 -20.21 -21.25
CA SER A 22 44.98 -19.90 -22.63
C SER A 22 45.12 -21.17 -23.47
N ALA A 23 44.11 -21.50 -24.27
CA ALA A 23 44.26 -22.33 -25.45
C ALA A 23 43.39 -21.77 -26.58
N LEU A 24 44.05 -21.26 -27.62
CA LEU A 24 43.47 -20.98 -28.94
C LEU A 24 43.20 -22.31 -29.65
N LEU A 25 42.04 -22.46 -30.32
CA LEU A 25 41.94 -22.80 -31.76
C LEU A 25 40.49 -23.19 -32.17
N ALA A 26 40.05 -22.54 -33.25
CA ALA A 26 39.32 -23.08 -34.40
C ALA A 26 37.94 -23.75 -34.24
N GLY A 27 36.95 -23.12 -34.90
CA GLY A 27 36.10 -23.75 -35.91
C GLY A 27 35.27 -24.98 -35.51
N GLY A 28 33.97 -24.77 -35.31
CA GLY A 28 32.99 -25.85 -35.29
C GLY A 28 31.59 -25.35 -34.97
N ALA A 29 30.80 -25.06 -36.00
CA ALA A 29 29.35 -24.95 -35.86
C ALA A 29 28.80 -26.33 -35.49
N ILE A 30 28.40 -26.52 -34.24
CA ILE A 30 27.61 -27.66 -33.79
C ILE A 30 26.20 -27.14 -33.57
N PRO A 31 25.16 -27.71 -34.21
CA PRO A 31 23.79 -27.38 -33.87
C PRO A 31 23.54 -27.91 -32.46
N LEU A 32 23.31 -27.01 -31.51
CA LEU A 32 22.77 -27.38 -30.20
C LEU A 32 21.36 -27.93 -30.44
N LEU A 33 21.25 -29.27 -30.44
CA LEU A 33 19.98 -29.95 -30.29
C LEU A 33 19.29 -29.48 -29.01
N PRO A 34 17.97 -29.30 -29.01
CA PRO A 34 17.24 -28.89 -27.82
C PRO A 34 17.48 -29.92 -26.72
N THR A 35 18.04 -29.48 -25.60
CA THR A 35 18.01 -30.24 -24.35
C THR A 35 16.54 -30.46 -24.01
N SER A 36 16.08 -31.69 -24.13
CA SER A 36 14.81 -32.14 -23.59
C SER A 36 14.75 -31.74 -22.11
N ALA A 37 13.82 -30.83 -21.80
CA ALA A 37 13.59 -30.34 -20.46
C ALA A 37 13.33 -31.53 -19.53
N SER A 38 14.17 -31.67 -18.52
CA SER A 38 13.94 -32.51 -17.36
C SER A 38 12.55 -32.19 -16.79
N ALA A 39 11.82 -33.23 -16.38
CA ALA A 39 10.49 -33.12 -15.78
C ALA A 39 10.46 -32.02 -14.70
N VAL A 40 9.67 -30.97 -14.95
CA VAL A 40 9.38 -29.91 -13.99
C VAL A 40 8.61 -30.56 -12.85
N GLY A 41 9.18 -30.59 -11.64
CA GLY A 41 8.45 -30.97 -10.44
C GLY A 41 7.19 -30.10 -10.33
N SER A 42 6.06 -30.70 -9.94
CA SER A 42 4.78 -29.99 -9.78
C SER A 42 4.99 -28.70 -9.00
N ALA A 43 4.64 -27.56 -9.59
CA ALA A 43 4.74 -26.26 -8.94
C ALA A 43 3.99 -26.32 -7.59
N GLN A 44 4.72 -26.13 -6.49
CA GLN A 44 4.19 -26.30 -5.15
C GLN A 44 3.42 -25.04 -4.75
N GLU A 45 2.27 -25.24 -4.12
CA GLU A 45 1.48 -24.16 -3.51
C GLU A 45 2.21 -23.59 -2.29
N THR A 46 1.99 -22.29 -2.02
CA THR A 46 2.41 -21.63 -0.79
C THR A 46 1.21 -21.20 0.04
N VAL A 47 1.21 -21.55 1.32
CA VAL A 47 0.13 -21.21 2.25
C VAL A 47 0.57 -20.06 3.16
N VAL A 48 -0.09 -18.91 3.03
CA VAL A 48 0.02 -17.78 3.94
C VAL A 48 -0.79 -18.12 5.20
N PRO A 49 -0.16 -18.15 6.39
CA PRO A 49 -0.85 -18.49 7.64
C PRO A 49 -1.91 -17.44 7.98
N SER A 50 -2.98 -17.89 8.64
CA SER A 50 -4.01 -17.00 9.14
C SER A 50 -3.49 -16.07 10.24
N VAL A 51 -4.02 -14.86 10.28
CA VAL A 51 -3.70 -13.87 11.30
C VAL A 51 -4.74 -13.96 12.40
N HIS A 52 -4.30 -14.11 13.64
CA HIS A 52 -5.18 -14.26 14.78
C HIS A 52 -5.61 -12.91 15.36
N ARG A 53 -6.83 -12.85 15.89
CA ARG A 53 -7.33 -11.70 16.65
C ARG A 53 -6.41 -11.41 17.84
N SER A 54 -6.36 -10.15 18.25
CA SER A 54 -5.68 -9.77 19.48
C SER A 54 -6.39 -10.29 20.73
N SER A 55 -7.71 -10.48 20.66
CA SER A 55 -8.56 -11.03 21.71
C SER A 55 -8.78 -12.54 21.54
N TYR A 56 -8.86 -13.24 22.68
CA TYR A 56 -9.22 -14.66 22.72
C TYR A 56 -10.70 -14.90 22.38
N THR A 57 -11.03 -16.14 22.00
CA THR A 57 -12.43 -16.56 21.90
C THR A 57 -13.11 -16.32 23.24
N THR A 58 -14.20 -15.56 23.22
CA THR A 58 -14.92 -15.20 24.44
C THR A 58 -15.87 -16.33 24.85
N ALA A 59 -15.98 -16.51 26.16
CA ALA A 59 -17.04 -17.31 26.76
C ALA A 59 -17.52 -16.62 28.04
N THR A 60 -18.80 -16.78 28.35
CA THR A 60 -19.41 -16.16 29.53
C THR A 60 -20.19 -17.21 30.29
N LEU A 61 -19.86 -17.39 31.58
CA LEU A 61 -20.60 -18.29 32.46
C LEU A 61 -22.07 -17.85 32.56
N VAL A 62 -22.99 -18.82 32.56
CA VAL A 62 -24.42 -18.51 32.70
C VAL A 62 -24.69 -18.08 34.15
N ASN A 63 -25.10 -16.82 34.34
CA ASN A 63 -25.51 -16.20 35.61
C ASN A 63 -24.64 -16.55 36.84
N PRO A 64 -23.42 -15.98 36.98
CA PRO A 64 -22.49 -16.33 38.05
C PRO A 64 -22.83 -15.82 39.48
N ASP A 65 -23.74 -14.83 39.67
CA ASP A 65 -24.61 -14.61 40.87
C ASP A 65 -25.46 -13.30 40.72
N SER A 66 -26.56 -12.98 41.44
CA SER A 66 -26.65 -12.58 42.87
C SER A 66 -28.06 -12.69 43.50
N THR A 67 -29.12 -13.11 42.79
CA THR A 67 -30.51 -12.97 43.33
C THR A 67 -31.50 -14.10 43.02
N THR A 68 -31.19 -15.04 42.12
CA THR A 68 -32.20 -15.96 41.55
C THR A 68 -31.78 -17.42 41.40
N GLY A 69 -30.74 -17.84 42.14
CA GLY A 69 -30.41 -19.25 42.44
C GLY A 69 -29.42 -19.92 41.53
N GLY A 70 -28.60 -20.77 42.15
CA GLY A 70 -27.63 -21.71 41.58
C GLY A 70 -26.61 -21.14 40.59
N ASP A 71 -25.32 -21.20 40.92
CA ASP A 71 -24.28 -21.03 39.91
C ASP A 71 -24.47 -22.09 38.81
N ALA A 72 -24.31 -21.76 37.53
CA ALA A 72 -24.52 -22.72 36.44
C ALA A 72 -23.30 -23.66 36.24
N VAL A 73 -22.80 -24.18 37.36
CA VAL A 73 -21.60 -25.01 37.48
C VAL A 73 -21.97 -26.26 38.26
N GLY A 74 -21.75 -27.42 37.63
CA GLY A 74 -21.94 -28.73 38.24
C GLY A 74 -20.64 -29.41 38.62
N VAL A 75 -20.75 -30.67 39.03
CA VAL A 75 -19.61 -31.53 39.42
C VAL A 75 -18.90 -32.08 38.20
N LEU A 76 -19.64 -32.29 37.10
CA LEU A 76 -19.13 -32.91 35.88
C LEU A 76 -18.91 -31.92 34.73
N GLY A 77 -19.51 -30.73 34.78
CA GLY A 77 -19.31 -29.70 33.77
C GLY A 77 -19.89 -28.34 34.14
N VAL A 78 -19.82 -27.42 33.18
CA VAL A 78 -20.19 -26.00 33.35
C VAL A 78 -21.01 -25.48 32.19
N PHE A 79 -22.05 -24.72 32.48
CA PHE A 79 -22.86 -24.03 31.48
C PHE A 79 -22.32 -22.63 31.18
N HIS A 80 -22.09 -22.35 29.91
CA HIS A 80 -21.61 -21.05 29.45
C HIS A 80 -22.13 -20.74 28.04
N ARG A 81 -21.98 -19.48 27.64
CA ARG A 81 -22.19 -19.02 26.26
C ARG A 81 -20.84 -18.90 25.59
N LEU A 82 -20.71 -19.49 24.40
CA LEU A 82 -19.49 -19.46 23.61
C LEU A 82 -19.64 -18.46 22.45
N GLU A 83 -18.60 -17.68 22.18
CA GLU A 83 -18.56 -16.80 21.01
C GLU A 83 -18.89 -17.55 19.71
N GLY A 84 -19.74 -16.95 18.88
CA GLY A 84 -20.17 -17.54 17.61
C GLY A 84 -21.17 -18.69 17.73
N HIS A 85 -21.58 -19.04 18.95
CA HIS A 85 -22.58 -20.09 19.19
C HIS A 85 -23.94 -19.50 19.60
N PRO A 86 -25.07 -19.94 19.01
CA PRO A 86 -26.37 -19.28 19.19
C PRO A 86 -27.03 -19.54 20.55
N GLY A 87 -26.57 -20.53 21.32
CA GLY A 87 -27.20 -20.97 22.56
C GLY A 87 -26.23 -21.18 23.72
N VAL A 88 -26.79 -21.63 24.86
CA VAL A 88 -26.00 -22.09 26.01
C VAL A 88 -25.43 -23.47 25.71
N VAL A 89 -24.18 -23.69 26.10
CA VAL A 89 -23.52 -24.99 26.02
C VAL A 89 -23.12 -25.47 27.39
N TRP A 90 -23.18 -26.79 27.62
CA TRP A 90 -22.56 -27.45 28.76
C TRP A 90 -21.22 -28.02 28.36
N THR A 91 -20.15 -27.66 29.06
CA THR A 91 -18.80 -28.20 28.82
C THR A 91 -18.40 -29.14 29.93
N ARG A 92 -18.15 -30.39 29.54
CA ARG A 92 -17.77 -31.47 30.44
C ARG A 92 -16.30 -31.34 30.84
N TYR A 93 -16.00 -31.53 32.13
CA TYR A 93 -14.64 -31.42 32.65
C TYR A 93 -13.70 -32.53 32.19
N ALA A 94 -14.22 -33.75 31.98
CA ALA A 94 -13.38 -34.91 31.69
C ALA A 94 -12.67 -34.85 30.32
N ASP A 95 -13.27 -34.18 29.33
CA ASP A 95 -12.76 -34.14 27.95
C ASP A 95 -12.88 -32.76 27.27
N GLY A 96 -13.43 -31.75 27.95
CA GLY A 96 -13.59 -30.39 27.40
C GLY A 96 -14.61 -30.28 26.26
N ARG A 97 -15.38 -31.35 25.99
CA ARG A 97 -16.42 -31.34 24.94
C ARG A 97 -17.63 -30.53 25.39
N SER A 98 -18.17 -29.75 24.46
CA SER A 98 -19.34 -28.91 24.68
C SER A 98 -20.58 -29.53 24.02
N PHE A 99 -21.71 -29.48 24.71
CA PHE A 99 -22.99 -30.03 24.28
C PHE A 99 -24.06 -28.94 24.36
N ASP A 100 -24.96 -28.90 23.38
CA ASP A 100 -26.01 -27.90 23.33
C ASP A 100 -27.03 -28.12 24.43
N ALA A 101 -27.33 -27.05 25.16
CA ALA A 101 -28.51 -27.02 26.00
C ALA A 101 -29.76 -26.78 25.13
N PRO A 102 -30.91 -27.40 25.45
CA PRO A 102 -32.15 -27.17 24.74
C PRO A 102 -32.51 -25.68 24.67
N SER A 103 -32.95 -25.25 23.48
CA SER A 103 -33.60 -23.95 23.29
C SER A 103 -35.09 -24.08 23.60
N THR A 104 -35.61 -23.21 24.46
CA THR A 104 -37.01 -23.23 24.87
C THR A 104 -37.63 -21.85 24.64
N ALA A 105 -38.25 -21.65 23.47
CA ALA A 105 -38.84 -20.36 23.08
C ALA A 105 -39.93 -19.85 24.05
N ASP A 106 -40.59 -20.75 24.78
CA ASP A 106 -41.71 -20.46 25.67
C ASP A 106 -41.35 -20.42 27.17
N ALA A 107 -40.08 -20.65 27.53
CA ALA A 107 -39.67 -20.60 28.94
C ALA A 107 -39.60 -19.16 29.45
N LEU A 108 -40.16 -18.91 30.63
CA LEU A 108 -40.17 -17.60 31.28
C LEU A 108 -38.76 -17.20 31.74
N VAL A 109 -37.97 -18.16 32.25
CA VAL A 109 -36.59 -17.95 32.73
C VAL A 109 -35.78 -19.25 32.59
N THR A 110 -34.50 -19.14 32.22
CA THR A 110 -33.49 -20.22 32.35
C THR A 110 -32.58 -19.94 33.55
N LEU A 111 -32.48 -20.89 34.47
CA LEU A 111 -31.73 -20.77 35.72
C LEU A 111 -30.62 -21.81 35.81
N GLY A 112 -29.45 -21.38 36.31
CA GLY A 112 -28.46 -22.29 36.87
C GLY A 112 -28.98 -22.87 38.17
N THR A 113 -28.61 -24.11 38.49
CA THR A 113 -29.13 -24.80 39.68
C THR A 113 -28.03 -25.08 40.72
N GLY A 114 -26.76 -24.76 40.46
CA GLY A 114 -25.64 -25.22 41.27
C GLY A 114 -25.34 -26.71 41.06
N SER A 115 -25.67 -27.26 39.88
CA SER A 115 -25.45 -28.66 39.50
C SER A 115 -25.30 -28.79 37.98
N ASP A 116 -25.15 -30.02 37.48
CA ASP A 116 -25.14 -30.34 36.04
C ASP A 116 -26.54 -30.28 35.37
N VAL A 117 -27.48 -29.56 35.99
CA VAL A 117 -28.87 -29.39 35.56
C VAL A 117 -29.17 -27.91 35.28
N LEU A 118 -29.82 -27.63 34.15
CA LEU A 118 -30.47 -26.35 33.89
C LEU A 118 -31.96 -26.44 34.17
N ALA A 119 -32.51 -25.41 34.80
CA ALA A 119 -33.94 -25.31 35.05
C ALA A 119 -34.59 -24.29 34.10
N TYR A 120 -35.65 -24.72 33.42
CA TYR A 120 -36.48 -23.90 32.55
C TYR A 120 -37.84 -23.72 33.23
N ARG A 121 -38.12 -22.50 33.66
CA ARG A 121 -39.37 -22.20 34.36
C ARG A 121 -40.46 -21.79 33.38
N TYR A 122 -41.63 -22.39 33.53
CA TYR A 122 -42.83 -22.04 32.79
C TYR A 122 -43.95 -21.62 33.76
N ASP A 123 -45.10 -21.26 33.23
CA ASP A 123 -46.30 -21.14 34.04
C ASP A 123 -46.77 -22.54 34.48
N GLY A 124 -46.91 -22.75 35.78
CA GLY A 124 -47.36 -24.01 36.38
C GLY A 124 -46.39 -25.21 36.38
N HIS A 125 -45.19 -25.12 35.78
CA HIS A 125 -44.19 -26.21 35.83
C HIS A 125 -42.74 -25.71 35.66
N VAL A 126 -41.78 -26.59 35.95
CA VAL A 126 -40.34 -26.38 35.76
C VAL A 126 -39.76 -27.62 35.09
N ASP A 127 -39.10 -27.43 33.94
CA ASP A 127 -38.33 -28.49 33.29
C ASP A 127 -36.89 -28.47 33.78
N LEU A 128 -36.42 -29.61 34.27
CA LEU A 128 -35.07 -29.84 34.77
C LEU A 128 -34.31 -30.65 33.72
N TRP A 129 -33.43 -30.02 32.96
CA TRP A 129 -32.63 -30.69 31.94
C TRP A 129 -31.25 -31.04 32.48
N ASN A 130 -30.93 -32.33 32.50
CA ASN A 130 -29.65 -32.87 32.93
C ASN A 130 -28.69 -32.97 31.74
N ALA A 131 -27.57 -32.26 31.78
CA ALA A 131 -26.61 -32.25 30.69
C ALA A 131 -25.74 -33.52 30.61
N VAL A 132 -25.69 -34.32 31.68
CA VAL A 132 -24.88 -35.54 31.75
C VAL A 132 -25.46 -36.62 30.84
N ASP A 133 -26.77 -36.81 30.87
CA ASP A 133 -27.49 -37.84 30.11
C ASP A 133 -28.43 -37.26 29.03
N GLY A 134 -28.61 -35.94 29.01
CA GLY A 134 -29.45 -35.23 28.05
C GLY A 134 -30.96 -35.32 28.34
N THR A 135 -31.35 -35.85 29.50
CA THR A 135 -32.76 -36.06 29.85
C THR A 135 -33.41 -34.82 30.43
N THR A 136 -34.72 -34.65 30.20
CA THR A 136 -35.53 -33.59 30.81
C THR A 136 -36.54 -34.22 31.76
N THR A 137 -36.60 -33.71 33.00
CA THR A 137 -37.61 -34.08 33.98
C THR A 137 -38.53 -32.89 34.24
N THR A 138 -39.82 -33.04 33.96
CA THR A 138 -40.82 -31.99 34.21
C THR A 138 -41.38 -32.10 35.62
N LEU A 139 -41.32 -31.00 36.37
CA LEU A 139 -41.90 -30.86 37.69
C LEU A 139 -43.11 -29.93 37.63
N HIS A 140 -44.30 -30.46 37.92
CA HIS A 140 -45.51 -29.66 37.97
C HIS A 140 -45.63 -28.94 39.33
N VAL A 141 -45.84 -27.63 39.29
CA VAL A 141 -45.98 -26.79 40.49
C VAL A 141 -47.42 -26.93 41.00
N PRO A 142 -47.64 -27.35 42.27
CA PRO A 142 -48.99 -27.49 42.81
C PRO A 142 -49.81 -26.19 42.73
N ALA A 143 -51.12 -26.32 42.53
CA ALA A 143 -52.02 -25.17 42.42
C ALA A 143 -51.98 -24.29 43.68
N GLY A 144 -51.90 -22.97 43.50
CA GLY A 144 -51.78 -22.01 44.60
C GLY A 144 -50.35 -21.80 45.12
N GLN A 145 -49.36 -22.52 44.58
CA GLN A 145 -47.95 -22.29 44.88
C GLN A 145 -47.25 -21.47 43.79
N THR A 146 -46.26 -20.68 44.19
CA THR A 146 -45.39 -19.92 43.30
C THR A 146 -43.94 -20.35 43.48
N VAL A 147 -43.22 -20.60 42.38
CA VAL A 147 -41.80 -20.96 42.43
C VAL A 147 -40.96 -19.76 42.88
N TYR A 148 -40.18 -19.97 43.96
CA TYR A 148 -39.11 -19.07 44.37
C TYR A 148 -37.87 -19.29 43.52
N ASN A 149 -37.34 -20.51 43.52
CA ASN A 149 -36.01 -20.81 43.02
C ASN A 149 -35.77 -22.32 42.80
N VAL A 150 -34.65 -22.70 42.17
CA VAL A 150 -34.25 -24.08 41.92
C VAL A 150 -32.79 -24.31 42.35
N PHE A 151 -32.55 -25.36 43.14
CA PHE A 151 -31.22 -25.78 43.56
C PHE A 151 -31.05 -27.28 43.31
N GLY A 152 -30.04 -27.66 42.52
CA GLY A 152 -29.95 -28.98 41.94
C GLY A 152 -31.24 -29.35 41.21
N THR A 153 -31.89 -30.42 41.68
CA THR A 153 -33.18 -30.90 41.18
C THR A 153 -34.36 -30.51 42.08
N THR A 154 -34.13 -29.69 43.11
CA THR A 154 -35.14 -29.29 44.09
C THR A 154 -35.68 -27.90 43.74
N VAL A 155 -36.98 -27.82 43.48
CA VAL A 155 -37.69 -26.55 43.24
C VAL A 155 -38.25 -26.06 44.56
N VAL A 156 -37.81 -24.87 45.00
CA VAL A 156 -38.38 -24.21 46.17
C VAL A 156 -39.56 -23.36 45.72
N SER A 157 -40.74 -23.63 46.24
CA SER A 157 -41.97 -22.86 46.01
C SER A 157 -42.53 -22.30 47.32
N TYR A 158 -43.59 -21.50 47.24
CA TYR A 158 -44.32 -21.04 48.40
C TYR A 158 -45.80 -20.91 48.16
N GLN A 159 -46.55 -21.01 49.26
CA GLN A 159 -47.97 -20.73 49.33
C GLN A 159 -48.20 -19.59 50.33
N ASP A 160 -49.05 -18.64 49.97
CA ASP A 160 -49.53 -17.63 50.91
C ASP A 160 -50.58 -18.28 51.84
N VAL A 161 -50.34 -18.23 53.15
CA VAL A 161 -51.20 -18.80 54.20
C VAL A 161 -51.62 -17.68 55.14
N THR A 162 -52.92 -17.38 55.18
CA THR A 162 -53.51 -16.37 56.06
C THR A 162 -54.00 -17.02 57.35
N ALA A 163 -53.49 -16.57 58.50
CA ALA A 163 -53.95 -16.99 59.82
C ALA A 163 -55.30 -16.34 60.18
N GLU A 164 -55.97 -16.86 61.20
CA GLU A 164 -57.29 -16.36 61.67
C GLU A 164 -57.26 -14.88 62.10
N ASP A 165 -56.09 -14.35 62.46
CA ASP A 165 -55.88 -12.94 62.82
C ASP A 165 -55.69 -12.01 61.61
N GLY A 166 -55.79 -12.54 60.38
CA GLY A 166 -55.64 -11.80 59.13
C GLY A 166 -54.19 -11.63 58.67
N THR A 167 -53.19 -12.12 59.43
CA THR A 167 -51.79 -12.07 59.00
C THR A 167 -51.51 -13.11 57.92
N THR A 168 -50.84 -12.70 56.83
CA THR A 168 -50.45 -13.62 55.75
C THR A 168 -48.97 -13.93 55.84
N SER A 169 -48.64 -15.21 55.90
CA SER A 169 -47.28 -15.75 55.92
C SER A 169 -47.04 -16.59 54.67
N LYS A 170 -45.76 -16.79 54.31
CA LYS A 170 -45.38 -17.58 53.14
C LYS A 170 -44.84 -18.93 53.59
N LEU A 171 -45.67 -19.97 53.56
CA LEU A 171 -45.22 -21.34 53.79
C LEU A 171 -44.33 -21.77 52.62
N LYS A 172 -43.11 -22.24 52.90
CA LYS A 172 -42.18 -22.70 51.87
C LYS A 172 -42.37 -24.19 51.62
N HIS A 173 -42.21 -24.59 50.37
CA HIS A 173 -42.38 -25.96 49.92
C HIS A 173 -41.15 -26.39 49.12
N LEU A 174 -40.70 -27.61 49.35
CA LEU A 174 -39.61 -28.26 48.62
C LEU A 174 -40.22 -29.27 47.67
N LEU A 175 -40.15 -28.98 46.39
CA LEU A 175 -40.71 -29.80 45.33
C LEU A 175 -39.60 -30.61 44.67
N THR A 176 -39.84 -31.90 44.48
CA THR A 176 -38.96 -32.80 43.72
C THR A 176 -39.80 -33.66 42.78
N ALA A 177 -39.27 -33.97 41.60
CA ALA A 177 -39.95 -34.81 40.64
C ALA A 177 -39.89 -36.27 41.10
N GLY A 178 -41.04 -36.94 41.13
CA GLY A 178 -41.15 -38.37 41.39
C GLY A 178 -40.92 -39.19 40.12
N PRO A 179 -40.57 -40.48 40.27
CA PRO A 179 -40.26 -41.36 39.13
C PRO A 179 -41.43 -41.59 38.17
N ASP A 180 -42.68 -41.40 38.62
CA ASP A 180 -43.90 -41.60 37.84
C ASP A 180 -44.52 -40.28 37.31
N GLY A 181 -43.77 -39.17 37.32
CA GLY A 181 -44.25 -37.85 36.88
C GLY A 181 -45.09 -37.08 37.92
N THR A 182 -45.23 -37.62 39.14
CA THR A 182 -45.87 -36.94 40.27
C THR A 182 -44.90 -35.97 40.95
N THR A 183 -45.37 -34.85 41.49
CA THR A 183 -44.54 -33.94 42.30
C THR A 183 -44.58 -34.32 43.77
N ARG A 184 -43.42 -34.60 44.37
CA ARG A 184 -43.28 -34.71 45.82
C ARG A 184 -43.20 -33.31 46.40
N ASP A 185 -44.12 -32.97 47.30
CA ASP A 185 -44.23 -31.67 47.96
C ASP A 185 -44.00 -31.82 49.47
N VAL A 186 -42.95 -31.18 49.98
CA VAL A 186 -42.61 -31.17 51.40
C VAL A 186 -42.64 -29.75 51.94
N PRO A 187 -43.55 -29.40 52.87
CA PRO A 187 -43.51 -28.10 53.53
C PRO A 187 -42.28 -27.99 54.43
N VAL A 188 -41.62 -26.83 54.42
CA VAL A 188 -40.56 -26.52 55.37
C VAL A 188 -41.20 -26.21 56.73
N GLY A 189 -41.12 -27.17 57.66
CA GLY A 189 -41.90 -27.21 58.90
C GLY A 189 -41.07 -27.25 60.18
N GLU A 190 -41.75 -27.28 61.35
CA GLU A 190 -41.14 -27.26 62.70
C GLU A 190 -40.30 -25.99 62.99
N VAL A 191 -40.75 -24.82 62.50
CA VAL A 191 -40.08 -23.53 62.74
C VAL A 191 -40.05 -23.21 64.24
N PRO A 192 -38.86 -23.01 64.85
CA PRO A 192 -38.75 -22.67 66.28
C PRO A 192 -39.54 -21.42 66.65
N SER A 193 -40.12 -21.39 67.86
CA SER A 193 -40.81 -20.20 68.36
C SER A 193 -39.90 -18.98 68.33
N GLY A 194 -40.41 -17.84 67.82
CA GLY A 194 -39.65 -16.60 67.64
C GLY A 194 -38.89 -16.50 66.31
N MET A 195 -38.89 -17.56 65.48
CA MET A 195 -38.29 -17.55 64.14
C MET A 195 -39.31 -17.25 63.03
N VAL A 196 -38.93 -16.36 62.12
CA VAL A 196 -39.65 -16.07 60.88
C VAL A 196 -38.77 -16.46 59.69
N LEU A 197 -39.18 -17.52 58.97
CA LEU A 197 -38.45 -18.01 57.80
C LEU A 197 -38.68 -17.12 56.58
N GLY A 198 -37.58 -16.71 55.94
CA GLY A 198 -37.54 -15.92 54.71
C GLY A 198 -37.41 -16.79 53.46
N GLY A 199 -36.91 -16.20 52.36
CA GLY A 199 -36.67 -16.92 51.10
C GLY A 199 -35.37 -17.73 51.11
N PRO A 200 -35.22 -18.70 50.20
CA PRO A 200 -33.97 -19.44 50.03
C PRO A 200 -32.88 -18.51 49.46
N VAL A 201 -31.64 -18.69 49.91
CA VAL A 201 -30.48 -17.92 49.43
C VAL A 201 -29.52 -18.79 48.63
N ARG A 202 -29.22 -20.01 49.07
CA ARG A 202 -28.34 -20.98 48.39
C ARG A 202 -28.75 -22.41 48.74
N GLY A 203 -28.24 -23.37 47.99
CA GLY A 203 -28.45 -24.77 48.31
C GLY A 203 -27.57 -25.69 47.50
N ASP A 204 -27.34 -26.88 48.04
CA ASP A 204 -26.74 -28.02 47.37
C ASP A 204 -27.45 -29.31 47.81
N ALA A 205 -26.93 -30.46 47.39
CA ALA A 205 -27.49 -31.76 47.76
C ALA A 205 -27.48 -32.01 49.28
N ALA A 206 -26.57 -31.37 50.02
CA ALA A 206 -26.44 -31.57 51.46
C ALA A 206 -27.43 -30.71 52.24
N GLY A 207 -27.77 -29.50 51.78
CA GLY A 207 -28.62 -28.56 52.53
C GLY A 207 -29.12 -27.37 51.70
N LEU A 208 -30.31 -26.86 52.03
CA LEU A 208 -30.84 -25.60 51.51
C LEU A 208 -30.73 -24.52 52.58
N VAL A 209 -30.08 -23.42 52.25
CA VAL A 209 -29.88 -22.28 53.16
C VAL A 209 -30.98 -21.24 52.90
N PHE A 210 -31.71 -20.90 53.95
CA PHE A 210 -32.76 -19.88 53.95
C PHE A 210 -32.34 -18.68 54.79
N PHE A 211 -32.74 -17.49 54.36
CA PHE A 211 -32.72 -16.34 55.23
C PHE A 211 -33.80 -16.50 56.30
N ALA A 212 -33.56 -16.10 57.55
CA ALA A 212 -34.60 -16.02 58.57
C ALA A 212 -34.35 -14.86 59.53
N ARG A 213 -35.34 -14.59 60.40
CA ARG A 213 -35.16 -13.72 61.56
C ARG A 213 -35.55 -14.46 62.83
N VAL A 214 -34.68 -14.45 63.84
CA VAL A 214 -34.98 -14.97 65.18
C VAL A 214 -35.03 -13.78 66.13
N ASP A 215 -36.18 -13.56 66.78
CA ASP A 215 -36.43 -12.41 67.67
C ASP A 215 -36.06 -11.06 67.03
N GLY A 216 -36.29 -10.94 65.70
CA GLY A 216 -36.01 -9.75 64.91
C GLY A 216 -34.59 -9.66 64.32
N ALA A 217 -33.63 -10.47 64.79
CA ALA A 217 -32.25 -10.51 64.29
C ALA A 217 -32.11 -11.41 63.05
N ALA A 218 -31.43 -10.93 62.01
CA ALA A 218 -31.20 -11.69 60.78
C ALA A 218 -30.26 -12.89 61.02
N THR A 219 -30.61 -14.06 60.50
CA THR A 219 -29.83 -15.31 60.58
C THR A 219 -29.96 -16.10 59.27
N LEU A 220 -29.09 -17.09 59.08
CA LEU A 220 -29.22 -18.10 58.02
C LEU A 220 -29.54 -19.46 58.63
N VAL A 221 -30.47 -20.17 58.00
CA VAL A 221 -31.01 -21.44 58.47
C VAL A 221 -30.71 -22.52 57.45
N ASP A 222 -30.16 -23.64 57.89
CA ASP A 222 -29.95 -24.82 57.07
C ASP A 222 -31.15 -25.77 57.17
N VAL A 223 -31.75 -26.05 56.03
CA VAL A 223 -32.94 -26.89 55.86
C VAL A 223 -32.54 -28.14 55.10
N ASP A 224 -32.96 -29.28 55.64
CA ASP A 224 -32.78 -30.56 54.99
C ASP A 224 -33.64 -30.65 53.71
N PRO A 225 -33.03 -30.86 52.53
CA PRO A 225 -33.76 -30.84 51.25
C PRO A 225 -34.75 -32.01 51.11
N GLU A 226 -34.52 -33.13 51.80
CA GLU A 226 -35.40 -34.28 51.75
C GLU A 226 -36.57 -34.11 52.70
N THR A 227 -36.31 -33.76 53.96
CA THR A 227 -37.34 -33.79 55.01
C THR A 227 -38.01 -32.44 55.27
N GLY A 228 -37.47 -31.34 54.77
CA GLY A 228 -37.96 -29.99 55.05
C GLY A 228 -37.72 -29.53 56.49
N ARG A 229 -36.92 -30.26 57.27
CA ARG A 229 -36.61 -29.94 58.66
C ARG A 229 -35.46 -28.94 58.77
N ILE A 230 -35.59 -28.01 59.71
CA ILE A 230 -34.50 -27.11 60.09
C ILE A 230 -33.49 -27.89 60.93
N ARG A 231 -32.21 -27.89 60.52
CA ARG A 231 -31.13 -28.62 61.19
C ARG A 231 -30.29 -27.74 62.11
N ALA A 232 -29.94 -26.54 61.65
CA ALA A 232 -29.13 -25.58 62.38
C ALA A 232 -29.36 -24.16 61.84
N TRP A 233 -28.95 -23.14 62.60
CA TRP A 233 -28.94 -21.75 62.15
C TRP A 233 -27.80 -20.96 62.78
N THR A 234 -27.42 -19.86 62.14
CA THR A 234 -26.34 -19.00 62.64
C THR A 234 -26.78 -18.14 63.81
N ALA A 235 -25.83 -17.63 64.58
CA ALA A 235 -26.07 -16.44 65.39
C ALA A 235 -26.49 -15.24 64.50
N ALA A 236 -26.87 -14.12 65.12
CA ALA A 236 -27.21 -12.90 64.38
C ALA A 236 -26.09 -12.54 63.38
N LEU A 237 -26.46 -12.31 62.13
CA LEU A 237 -25.48 -12.02 61.08
C LEU A 237 -24.74 -10.71 61.37
N PRO A 238 -23.42 -10.68 61.15
CA PRO A 238 -22.60 -9.48 61.37
C PRO A 238 -22.81 -8.38 60.31
N THR A 239 -23.59 -8.65 59.26
CA THR A 239 -23.85 -7.75 58.14
C THR A 239 -25.16 -6.98 58.32
N THR A 240 -25.17 -5.68 58.03
CA THR A 240 -26.39 -4.86 57.98
C THR A 240 -26.82 -4.65 56.51
N GLY A 241 -28.07 -4.99 56.16
CA GLY A 241 -28.61 -4.82 54.80
C GLY A 241 -28.70 -6.11 53.97
N SER A 242 -28.58 -6.01 52.64
CA SER A 242 -28.68 -7.16 51.72
C SER A 242 -27.57 -8.18 51.97
N THR A 243 -27.96 -9.44 52.20
CA THR A 243 -27.06 -10.55 52.49
C THR A 243 -26.88 -11.43 51.26
N TYR A 244 -25.63 -11.66 50.87
CA TYR A 244 -25.28 -12.59 49.79
C TYR A 244 -24.47 -13.75 50.38
N THR A 245 -24.56 -14.90 49.71
CA THR A 245 -23.94 -16.13 50.22
C THR A 245 -23.29 -16.96 49.12
N LYS A 246 -22.18 -17.62 49.49
CA LYS A 246 -21.52 -18.65 48.68
C LYS A 246 -21.37 -19.92 49.54
N LEU A 247 -21.51 -21.08 48.91
CA LEU A 247 -21.59 -22.37 49.58
C LEU A 247 -20.52 -23.32 49.03
N SER A 248 -19.99 -24.17 49.91
CA SER A 248 -19.16 -25.34 49.58
C SER A 248 -19.54 -26.48 50.53
N PRO A 249 -19.01 -27.71 50.34
CA PRO A 249 -19.27 -28.81 51.27
C PRO A 249 -18.90 -28.49 52.72
N ARG A 250 -17.89 -27.63 52.96
CA ARG A 250 -17.34 -27.35 54.30
C ARG A 250 -17.79 -26.01 54.88
N HIS A 251 -18.04 -25.03 54.01
CA HIS A 251 -18.19 -23.63 54.42
C HIS A 251 -19.42 -22.95 53.84
N LEU A 252 -20.04 -22.10 54.65
CA LEU A 252 -21.04 -21.11 54.25
C LEU A 252 -20.43 -19.71 54.40
N VAL A 253 -20.29 -18.99 53.30
CA VAL A 253 -19.69 -17.64 53.28
C VAL A 253 -20.80 -16.61 53.14
N VAL A 254 -20.74 -15.58 53.97
CA VAL A 254 -21.74 -14.51 54.06
C VAL A 254 -21.07 -13.15 53.91
N PHE A 255 -21.64 -12.24 53.12
CA PHE A 255 -21.10 -10.89 52.96
C PHE A 255 -22.21 -9.86 52.73
N GLY A 256 -21.95 -8.63 53.19
CA GLY A 256 -22.95 -7.56 53.28
C GLY A 256 -22.86 -6.60 52.11
N GLY A 257 -23.77 -6.71 51.16
CA GLY A 257 -23.78 -5.90 49.93
C GLY A 257 -22.82 -6.40 48.85
N VAL A 258 -23.05 -5.97 47.61
CA VAL A 258 -22.26 -6.42 46.45
C VAL A 258 -20.84 -5.88 46.45
N GLU A 259 -20.55 -4.79 47.17
CA GLU A 259 -19.22 -4.16 47.21
C GLU A 259 -18.45 -4.43 48.53
N SER A 260 -18.93 -5.36 49.36
CA SER A 260 -18.34 -5.64 50.67
C SER A 260 -16.88 -6.08 50.54
N THR A 261 -16.01 -5.50 51.37
CA THR A 261 -14.63 -5.99 51.58
C THR A 261 -14.55 -7.10 52.62
N LYS A 262 -15.63 -7.40 53.34
CA LYS A 262 -15.64 -8.39 54.43
C LYS A 262 -16.50 -9.59 54.08
N ALA A 263 -15.90 -10.77 54.14
CA ALA A 263 -16.58 -12.05 54.05
C ALA A 263 -16.51 -12.77 55.40
N TYR A 264 -17.63 -13.32 55.85
CA TYR A 264 -17.78 -14.05 57.10
C TYR A 264 -17.99 -15.53 56.79
N VAL A 265 -17.05 -16.38 57.19
CA VAL A 265 -17.02 -17.80 56.85
C VAL A 265 -17.49 -18.62 58.05
N TYR A 266 -18.60 -19.33 57.88
CA TYR A 266 -19.15 -20.27 58.86
C TYR A 266 -18.80 -21.71 58.47
N SER A 267 -18.46 -22.54 59.45
CA SER A 267 -18.38 -23.98 59.24
C SER A 267 -19.79 -24.56 59.08
N ARG A 268 -20.00 -25.38 58.05
CA ARG A 268 -21.30 -26.07 57.87
C ARG A 268 -21.56 -27.15 58.90
N SER A 269 -20.52 -27.69 59.53
CA SER A 269 -20.68 -28.69 60.59
C SER A 269 -21.17 -28.07 61.91
N ASP A 270 -21.02 -26.75 62.08
CA ASP A 270 -21.48 -26.02 63.25
C ASP A 270 -21.77 -24.56 62.88
N LEU A 271 -22.99 -24.30 62.40
CA LEU A 271 -23.44 -22.95 62.06
C LEU A 271 -23.58 -22.03 63.28
N SER A 272 -23.65 -22.58 64.49
CA SER A 272 -23.81 -21.79 65.71
C SER A 272 -22.51 -21.12 66.17
N ALA A 273 -21.36 -21.62 65.70
CA ALA A 273 -20.05 -21.04 65.96
C ALA A 273 -19.90 -19.63 65.36
N ALA A 274 -19.02 -18.83 65.98
CA ALA A 274 -18.67 -17.52 65.44
C ALA A 274 -17.94 -17.67 64.09
N PRO A 275 -18.26 -16.83 63.08
CA PRO A 275 -17.62 -16.92 61.78
C PRO A 275 -16.19 -16.39 61.80
N VAL A 276 -15.38 -16.86 60.86
CA VAL A 276 -14.07 -16.27 60.56
C VAL A 276 -14.27 -15.08 59.61
N GLU A 277 -13.79 -13.89 60.00
CA GLU A 277 -13.80 -12.70 59.14
C GLU A 277 -12.57 -12.72 58.21
N VAL A 278 -12.81 -12.64 56.90
CA VAL A 278 -11.77 -12.55 55.87
C VAL A 278 -11.96 -11.25 55.08
N THR A 279 -10.88 -10.48 54.95
CA THR A 279 -10.87 -9.23 54.19
C THR A 279 -10.47 -9.48 52.74
N LEU A 280 -11.28 -8.99 51.81
CA LEU A 280 -11.12 -9.04 50.37
C LEU A 280 -10.84 -7.63 49.82
N ASP A 281 -10.13 -7.54 48.71
CA ASP A 281 -9.94 -6.29 47.96
C ASP A 281 -11.16 -6.05 47.05
N SER A 282 -12.08 -5.17 47.45
CA SER A 282 -13.36 -4.97 46.72
C SER A 282 -13.45 -3.66 45.93
N THR A 283 -12.33 -2.99 45.63
CA THR A 283 -12.35 -1.69 44.94
C THR A 283 -13.18 -1.71 43.63
N GLY A 284 -14.40 -1.16 43.68
CA GLY A 284 -15.30 -1.00 42.54
C GLY A 284 -15.99 -2.26 41.99
N SER A 285 -16.10 -3.36 42.75
CA SER A 285 -16.62 -4.66 42.25
C SER A 285 -18.00 -5.06 42.77
N ARG A 286 -18.68 -5.95 42.02
CA ARG A 286 -19.71 -6.84 42.54
C ARG A 286 -19.07 -8.14 43.05
N THR A 287 -18.48 -8.10 44.24
CA THR A 287 -17.94 -9.24 44.98
C THR A 287 -18.88 -10.45 45.00
N ALA A 288 -20.20 -10.24 44.92
CA ALA A 288 -21.18 -11.31 44.86
C ALA A 288 -21.05 -12.24 43.64
N ASP A 289 -20.70 -11.68 42.48
CA ASP A 289 -20.65 -12.38 41.20
C ASP A 289 -19.24 -12.98 40.97
N ASP A 290 -18.27 -12.60 41.80
CA ASP A 290 -16.82 -12.81 41.62
C ASP A 290 -16.17 -13.41 42.88
N LEU A 291 -16.88 -14.32 43.57
CA LEU A 291 -16.40 -15.00 44.78
C LEU A 291 -16.82 -16.48 44.78
N ALA A 292 -15.88 -17.38 45.04
CA ALA A 292 -16.14 -18.80 45.27
C ALA A 292 -15.31 -19.33 46.44
N VAL A 293 -15.64 -20.54 46.88
CA VAL A 293 -14.94 -21.22 47.97
C VAL A 293 -14.30 -22.49 47.43
N VAL A 294 -12.99 -22.62 47.61
CA VAL A 294 -12.23 -23.83 47.23
C VAL A 294 -11.37 -24.25 48.40
N GLY A 295 -11.70 -25.39 49.00
CA GLY A 295 -11.07 -25.82 50.26
C GLY A 295 -11.23 -24.76 51.36
N ASP A 296 -10.12 -24.38 52.00
CA ASP A 296 -10.05 -23.33 53.03
C ASP A 296 -9.65 -21.94 52.46
N TRP A 297 -10.01 -21.68 51.21
CA TRP A 297 -9.66 -20.44 50.50
C TRP A 297 -10.87 -19.77 49.88
N LEU A 298 -10.89 -18.44 49.97
CA LEU A 298 -11.80 -17.59 49.21
C LEU A 298 -11.15 -17.22 47.89
N VAL A 299 -11.73 -17.70 46.79
CA VAL A 299 -11.28 -17.35 45.43
C VAL A 299 -12.08 -16.15 44.96
N HIS A 300 -11.40 -15.05 44.67
CA HIS A 300 -12.03 -13.75 44.45
C HIS A 300 -11.40 -13.00 43.27
N ARG A 301 -12.24 -12.30 42.49
CA ARG A 301 -11.80 -11.32 41.50
C ARG A 301 -12.08 -9.88 41.99
N PRO A 302 -11.04 -9.06 42.30
CA PRO A 302 -11.23 -7.64 42.60
C PRO A 302 -11.76 -6.86 41.39
N GLY A 303 -12.61 -5.87 41.63
CA GLY A 303 -13.30 -5.10 40.57
C GLY A 303 -12.39 -4.17 39.77
N SER A 304 -11.28 -3.76 40.37
CA SER A 304 -10.26 -2.90 39.77
C SER A 304 -9.32 -3.62 38.79
N GLY A 305 -9.45 -4.95 38.62
CA GLY A 305 -8.50 -5.72 37.81
C GLY A 305 -9.04 -7.02 37.19
N PRO A 306 -8.28 -7.60 36.24
CA PRO A 306 -8.62 -8.87 35.61
C PRO A 306 -8.08 -10.08 36.38
N LYS A 307 -7.37 -9.89 37.50
CA LYS A 307 -6.71 -10.98 38.23
C LYS A 307 -7.71 -11.70 39.13
N VAL A 308 -7.54 -13.00 39.31
CA VAL A 308 -8.25 -13.77 40.34
C VAL A 308 -7.25 -14.24 41.38
N THR A 309 -7.55 -13.98 42.65
CA THR A 309 -6.71 -14.32 43.79
C THR A 309 -7.41 -15.31 44.72
N ALA A 310 -6.63 -16.13 45.42
CA ALA A 310 -7.09 -16.99 46.50
C ALA A 310 -6.58 -16.44 47.83
N VAL A 311 -7.49 -16.13 48.74
CA VAL A 311 -7.22 -15.59 50.08
C VAL A 311 -7.43 -16.71 51.12
N PRO A 312 -6.43 -17.02 51.96
CA PRO A 312 -6.55 -18.08 52.95
C PRO A 312 -7.47 -17.65 54.10
N MET A 313 -8.45 -18.49 54.46
CA MET A 313 -9.38 -18.20 55.56
C MET A 313 -8.67 -18.12 56.92
N ALA A 314 -7.60 -18.89 57.11
CA ALA A 314 -6.80 -18.89 58.34
C ALA A 314 -5.88 -17.65 58.48
N GLY A 315 -5.88 -16.74 57.50
CA GLY A 315 -4.94 -15.63 57.40
C GLY A 315 -3.63 -16.00 56.70
N GLY A 316 -3.00 -15.03 56.04
CA GLY A 316 -1.80 -15.23 55.22
C GLY A 316 -1.81 -14.38 53.95
N GLU A 317 -0.78 -14.55 53.10
CA GLU A 317 -0.68 -13.85 51.83
C GLU A 317 -1.62 -14.47 50.77
N ALA A 318 -2.31 -13.62 50.01
CA ALA A 318 -3.14 -14.05 48.90
C ALA A 318 -2.29 -14.56 47.73
N VAL A 319 -2.74 -15.62 47.07
CA VAL A 319 -2.07 -16.19 45.90
C VAL A 319 -2.79 -15.75 44.63
N THR A 320 -2.06 -15.30 43.60
CA THR A 320 -2.67 -15.04 42.29
C THR A 320 -2.85 -16.36 41.55
N LEU A 321 -4.10 -16.71 41.22
CA LEU A 321 -4.43 -17.89 40.43
C LEU A 321 -4.51 -17.55 38.94
N PHE A 322 -5.07 -16.38 38.59
CA PHE A 322 -5.20 -15.93 37.21
C PHE A 322 -4.60 -14.54 37.04
N VAL A 323 -3.84 -14.34 35.96
CA VAL A 323 -3.30 -13.02 35.59
C VAL A 323 -4.30 -12.18 34.80
N ALA A 324 -5.28 -12.82 34.16
CA ALA A 324 -6.44 -12.18 33.54
C ALA A 324 -7.62 -13.15 33.44
N SER A 325 -8.85 -12.67 33.66
CA SER A 325 -10.10 -13.44 33.53
C SER A 325 -11.26 -12.56 33.05
N ASN A 326 -12.31 -13.21 32.56
CA ASN A 326 -13.64 -12.63 32.43
C ASN A 326 -14.30 -12.45 33.81
N SER A 327 -15.42 -11.73 33.83
CA SER A 327 -16.22 -11.55 35.05
C SER A 327 -16.99 -12.82 35.34
N GLY A 328 -17.11 -13.16 36.62
CA GLY A 328 -17.69 -14.41 37.09
C GLY A 328 -16.63 -15.33 37.69
N VAL A 329 -16.76 -15.62 38.98
CA VAL A 329 -16.15 -16.78 39.64
C VAL A 329 -17.28 -17.62 40.20
N SER A 330 -17.53 -18.78 39.59
CA SER A 330 -18.68 -19.62 39.94
C SER A 330 -18.26 -20.87 40.69
N ALA A 331 -18.92 -21.14 41.81
CA ALA A 331 -18.67 -22.28 42.67
C ALA A 331 -19.46 -23.50 42.19
N ALA A 332 -18.81 -24.65 42.23
CA ALA A 332 -19.43 -25.96 42.06
C ALA A 332 -19.81 -26.54 43.44
N PRO A 333 -20.85 -27.39 43.50
CA PRO A 333 -21.32 -27.97 44.77
C PRO A 333 -20.29 -28.92 45.42
N ASP A 334 -19.29 -29.40 44.68
CA ASP A 334 -18.21 -30.25 45.20
C ASP A 334 -17.05 -29.45 45.81
N GLY A 335 -17.17 -28.13 45.95
CA GLY A 335 -16.12 -27.27 46.51
C GLY A 335 -15.02 -26.91 45.52
N THR A 336 -15.30 -27.05 44.22
CA THR A 336 -14.46 -26.52 43.14
C THR A 336 -15.04 -25.22 42.59
N ALA A 337 -14.30 -24.52 41.73
CA ALA A 337 -14.80 -23.32 41.06
C ALA A 337 -14.42 -23.32 39.58
N VAL A 338 -15.13 -22.54 38.77
CA VAL A 338 -14.82 -22.34 37.36
C VAL A 338 -14.65 -20.85 37.07
N VAL A 339 -13.60 -20.56 36.30
CA VAL A 339 -13.27 -19.21 35.83
C VAL A 339 -12.92 -19.30 34.34
N ILE A 340 -13.35 -18.29 33.58
CA ILE A 340 -12.92 -18.11 32.20
C ILE A 340 -11.75 -17.14 32.22
N GLY A 341 -10.54 -17.61 31.94
CA GLY A 341 -9.34 -16.78 32.07
C GLY A 341 -8.06 -17.53 31.72
N ARG A 342 -6.93 -16.92 32.10
CA ARG A 342 -5.58 -17.44 31.89
C ARG A 342 -4.69 -17.30 33.13
N THR A 343 -3.80 -18.26 33.32
CA THR A 343 -2.76 -18.26 34.35
C THR A 343 -1.44 -17.70 33.82
N GLY A 344 -1.21 -17.78 32.49
CA GLY A 344 -0.02 -17.32 31.77
C GLY A 344 -0.35 -16.57 30.47
N ALA A 345 0.52 -16.67 29.47
CA ALA A 345 0.39 -15.89 28.22
C ALA A 345 -0.69 -16.45 27.26
N ASP A 346 -0.70 -17.77 27.05
CA ASP A 346 -1.41 -18.44 25.95
C ASP A 346 -2.36 -19.59 26.40
N ASP A 347 -2.77 -19.58 27.67
CA ASP A 347 -3.69 -20.57 28.26
C ASP A 347 -5.07 -19.98 28.57
N TRP A 348 -5.59 -19.08 27.73
CA TRP A 348 -6.96 -18.58 27.92
C TRP A 348 -7.98 -19.68 27.65
N GLY A 349 -8.94 -19.87 28.56
CA GLY A 349 -9.94 -20.91 28.42
C GLY A 349 -10.93 -20.99 29.58
N VAL A 350 -11.81 -21.98 29.49
CA VAL A 350 -12.59 -22.45 30.62
C VAL A 350 -11.64 -23.23 31.53
N GLN A 351 -11.42 -22.74 32.74
CA GLN A 351 -10.49 -23.33 33.69
C GLN A 351 -11.19 -23.65 35.01
N ARG A 352 -10.84 -24.80 35.58
CA ARG A 352 -11.40 -25.29 36.84
C ARG A 352 -10.38 -25.14 37.95
N ILE A 353 -10.82 -24.67 39.10
CA ILE A 353 -10.04 -24.47 40.31
C ILE A 353 -10.40 -25.57 41.30
N THR A 354 -9.41 -26.34 41.72
CA THR A 354 -9.56 -27.49 42.62
C THR A 354 -8.67 -27.34 43.84
N GLU A 355 -9.07 -27.93 44.97
CA GLU A 355 -8.19 -28.03 46.15
C GLU A 355 -6.99 -28.93 45.81
N GLY A 356 -5.78 -28.38 45.91
CA GLY A 356 -4.55 -29.11 45.70
C GLY A 356 -4.23 -30.06 46.85
N VAL A 357 -3.26 -30.95 46.64
CA VAL A 357 -2.83 -31.94 47.65
C VAL A 357 -2.29 -31.32 48.94
N ASP A 358 -1.82 -30.08 48.88
CA ASP A 358 -1.33 -29.28 50.01
C ASP A 358 -2.41 -28.32 50.58
N GLY A 359 -3.66 -28.47 50.13
CA GLY A 359 -4.77 -27.60 50.49
C GLY A 359 -4.79 -26.25 49.76
N ARG A 360 -3.80 -25.94 48.91
CA ARG A 360 -3.80 -24.70 48.11
C ARG A 360 -4.60 -24.86 46.84
N PRO A 361 -5.37 -23.86 46.38
CA PRO A 361 -6.09 -23.96 45.12
C PRO A 361 -5.14 -24.13 43.93
N THR A 362 -5.47 -25.05 43.05
CA THR A 362 -4.76 -25.37 41.81
C THR A 362 -5.69 -25.16 40.63
N VAL A 363 -5.13 -24.74 39.49
CA VAL A 363 -5.92 -24.44 38.29
C VAL A 363 -5.62 -25.48 37.21
N GLY A 364 -6.68 -26.04 36.61
CA GLY A 364 -6.61 -26.96 35.49
C GLY A 364 -7.42 -26.46 34.30
N MET A 365 -6.84 -26.54 33.10
CA MET A 365 -7.52 -26.23 31.86
C MET A 365 -8.60 -27.27 31.56
N VAL A 366 -9.84 -26.84 31.33
CA VAL A 366 -10.94 -27.69 30.85
C VAL A 366 -11.08 -27.58 29.34
N LYS A 367 -11.13 -26.33 28.82
CA LYS A 367 -11.30 -26.06 27.39
C LYS A 367 -10.51 -24.83 26.99
N ALA A 368 -9.49 -25.02 26.16
CA ALA A 368 -8.76 -23.91 25.57
C ALA A 368 -9.67 -23.10 24.64
N LEU A 369 -9.59 -21.78 24.73
CA LEU A 369 -10.34 -20.83 23.92
C LEU A 369 -9.34 -19.94 23.18
N PRO A 370 -8.67 -20.46 22.14
CA PRO A 370 -7.60 -19.75 21.45
C PRO A 370 -8.13 -18.47 20.80
N LYS A 371 -7.22 -17.57 20.42
CA LYS A 371 -7.56 -16.45 19.55
C LYS A 371 -8.09 -17.01 18.23
N PRO A 372 -9.29 -16.64 17.76
CA PRO A 372 -9.74 -17.06 16.44
C PRO A 372 -8.94 -16.29 15.37
N PRO A 373 -8.85 -16.81 14.13
CA PRO A 373 -8.33 -16.02 13.02
C PRO A 373 -9.26 -14.84 12.72
N TYR A 374 -8.71 -13.75 12.19
CA TYR A 374 -9.50 -12.73 11.53
C TYR A 374 -10.14 -13.32 10.27
N LYS A 375 -11.43 -13.02 10.07
CA LYS A 375 -12.14 -13.46 8.87
C LYS A 375 -11.72 -12.59 7.69
N ILE A 376 -11.27 -13.21 6.61
CA ILE A 376 -10.93 -12.51 5.37
C ILE A 376 -12.23 -12.20 4.62
N GLN A 377 -12.47 -10.92 4.35
CA GLN A 377 -13.68 -10.34 3.75
C GLN A 377 -13.37 -9.49 2.51
N GLY A 378 -12.31 -9.87 1.78
CA GLY A 378 -11.84 -9.22 0.56
C GLY A 378 -10.46 -9.76 0.17
N LEU A 379 -10.28 -10.10 -1.11
CA LEU A 379 -9.05 -10.68 -1.60
C LEU A 379 -8.75 -10.14 -3.00
N SER A 380 -7.57 -9.57 -3.19
CA SER A 380 -7.07 -9.15 -4.50
C SER A 380 -5.63 -9.59 -4.67
N LEU A 381 -5.27 -10.01 -5.87
CA LEU A 381 -3.91 -10.30 -6.27
C LEU A 381 -3.66 -9.61 -7.60
N ASP A 382 -2.81 -8.61 -7.62
CA ASP A 382 -2.42 -7.91 -8.85
C ASP A 382 -0.97 -7.44 -8.76
N GLN A 383 -0.23 -7.56 -9.86
CA GLN A 383 1.18 -7.20 -9.96
C GLN A 383 2.04 -7.92 -8.91
N GLY A 384 1.65 -9.13 -8.50
CA GLY A 384 2.22 -9.84 -7.37
C GLY A 384 2.10 -9.07 -6.04
N ARG A 385 1.00 -8.36 -5.82
CA ARG A 385 0.61 -7.77 -4.52
C ARG A 385 -0.64 -8.49 -4.04
N LEU A 386 -0.49 -9.27 -2.98
CA LEU A 386 -1.61 -9.91 -2.30
C LEU A 386 -2.20 -8.94 -1.29
N LEU A 387 -3.38 -8.42 -1.59
CA LEU A 387 -4.17 -7.57 -0.70
C LEU A 387 -5.26 -8.40 -0.04
N VAL A 388 -5.36 -8.31 1.29
CA VAL A 388 -6.41 -8.93 2.11
C VAL A 388 -7.13 -7.85 2.91
N ALA A 389 -8.46 -7.93 2.99
CA ALA A 389 -9.23 -7.16 3.98
C ALA A 389 -9.70 -8.10 5.08
N ASP A 390 -9.19 -7.88 6.28
CA ASP A 390 -9.51 -8.67 7.47
C ASP A 390 -10.62 -7.96 8.27
N GLU A 391 -11.59 -8.70 8.79
CA GLU A 391 -12.56 -8.18 9.76
C GLU A 391 -11.81 -7.57 10.96
N SER A 392 -12.21 -6.38 11.42
CA SER A 392 -11.64 -5.71 12.60
C SER A 392 -12.71 -5.32 13.61
N SER A 393 -12.29 -4.78 14.76
CA SER A 393 -13.20 -4.49 15.88
C SER A 393 -14.29 -3.48 15.49
N GLY A 394 -15.52 -3.64 16.00
CA GLY A 394 -16.59 -2.66 15.80
C GLY A 394 -17.26 -2.71 14.43
N GLY A 395 -17.12 -3.82 13.70
CA GLY A 395 -17.75 -4.00 12.38
C GLY A 395 -17.04 -3.20 11.29
N TYR A 396 -15.71 -3.15 11.33
CA TYR A 396 -14.86 -2.57 10.28
C TYR A 396 -14.02 -3.67 9.63
N ARG A 397 -13.26 -3.30 8.60
CA ARG A 397 -12.23 -4.13 7.98
C ARG A 397 -10.95 -3.30 7.87
N ASP A 398 -9.83 -3.98 8.05
CA ASP A 398 -8.49 -3.40 7.89
C ASP A 398 -7.82 -4.08 6.70
N ASP A 399 -7.13 -3.32 5.85
CA ASP A 399 -6.51 -3.83 4.63
C ASP A 399 -4.99 -4.00 4.77
N TYR A 400 -4.48 -5.09 4.23
CA TYR A 400 -3.07 -5.46 4.37
C TYR A 400 -2.53 -6.03 3.08
N VAL A 401 -1.30 -5.63 2.76
CA VAL A 401 -0.61 -6.08 1.55
C VAL A 401 0.59 -6.95 1.89
N ARG A 402 0.85 -7.92 1.02
CA ARG A 402 2.10 -8.67 0.94
C ARG A 402 2.60 -8.64 -0.50
N THR A 403 3.91 -8.48 -0.69
CA THR A 403 4.52 -8.69 -2.01
C THR A 403 4.72 -10.17 -2.25
N VAL A 404 4.31 -10.67 -3.42
CA VAL A 404 4.46 -12.04 -3.89
C VAL A 404 5.55 -12.10 -4.96
N ALA A 405 6.36 -13.15 -4.94
CA ALA A 405 7.36 -13.41 -5.97
C ALA A 405 6.71 -13.52 -7.35
N ALA A 406 7.35 -12.92 -8.36
CA ALA A 406 6.86 -12.97 -9.74
C ALA A 406 7.19 -14.30 -10.46
N THR A 407 8.05 -15.14 -9.88
CA THR A 407 8.53 -16.40 -10.47
C THR A 407 8.54 -17.56 -9.49
N GLY A 408 8.53 -18.78 -10.05
CA GLY A 408 8.73 -20.01 -9.29
C GLY A 408 7.55 -20.35 -8.38
N THR A 409 7.84 -21.08 -7.31
CA THR A 409 6.92 -21.25 -6.18
C THR A 409 6.66 -19.88 -5.56
N PRO A 410 5.41 -19.47 -5.29
CA PRO A 410 5.12 -18.09 -4.89
C PRO A 410 5.64 -17.89 -3.47
N GLU A 411 6.64 -17.04 -3.26
CA GLU A 411 7.03 -16.60 -1.92
C GLU A 411 6.29 -15.31 -1.58
N PHE A 412 6.04 -15.05 -0.29
CA PHE A 412 5.38 -13.83 0.17
C PHE A 412 6.23 -13.07 1.19
N GLY A 413 6.20 -11.73 1.08
CA GLY A 413 6.90 -10.82 1.99
C GLY A 413 6.12 -10.54 3.28
N GLU A 414 6.63 -9.59 4.06
CA GLU A 414 5.96 -9.12 5.28
C GLU A 414 4.55 -8.58 5.02
N ARG A 415 3.69 -8.70 6.02
CA ARG A 415 2.34 -8.11 6.02
C ARG A 415 2.43 -6.69 6.52
N THR A 416 2.03 -5.73 5.71
CA THR A 416 2.00 -4.31 6.10
C THR A 416 0.61 -3.73 5.88
N SER A 417 0.24 -2.70 6.65
CA SER A 417 -1.00 -1.93 6.39
C SER A 417 -0.99 -1.44 4.94
N TYR A 418 -2.13 -1.54 4.26
CA TYR A 418 -2.23 -1.06 2.89
C TYR A 418 -2.76 0.36 2.80
N ASP A 419 -3.72 0.74 3.64
CA ASP A 419 -4.12 2.14 3.76
C ASP A 419 -3.04 2.96 4.47
N GLY A 420 -2.42 3.91 3.77
CA GLY A 420 -1.55 4.90 4.41
C GLY A 420 -2.31 5.86 5.36
N THR A 421 -3.61 5.65 5.60
CA THR A 421 -4.55 6.55 6.28
C THR A 421 -5.46 5.80 7.24
N GLU A 422 -6.17 6.51 8.13
CA GLU A 422 -7.20 5.92 9.00
C GLU A 422 -8.54 5.63 8.26
N LEU A 423 -8.55 5.46 6.93
CA LEU A 423 -9.77 5.27 6.14
C LEU A 423 -10.29 3.84 6.28
N LYS A 424 -11.00 3.60 7.38
CA LYS A 424 -11.61 2.31 7.69
C LYS A 424 -12.51 1.83 6.55
N LEU A 425 -12.30 0.59 6.09
CA LEU A 425 -13.28 -0.11 5.29
C LEU A 425 -14.45 -0.44 6.23
N TYR A 426 -15.64 0.05 5.92
CA TYR A 426 -16.82 -0.31 6.71
C TYR A 426 -17.09 -1.81 6.60
N GLY A 427 -17.62 -2.37 7.69
CA GLY A 427 -18.03 -3.77 7.75
C GLY A 427 -18.97 -4.10 6.62
N CYS A 428 -18.65 -5.19 5.94
CA CYS A 428 -19.52 -5.82 4.99
C CYS A 428 -19.91 -7.16 5.64
N THR A 429 -21.14 -7.63 5.45
CA THR A 429 -21.39 -9.04 5.76
C THR A 429 -20.38 -9.84 4.94
N ALA A 430 -19.76 -10.90 5.49
CA ALA A 430 -18.68 -11.65 4.84
C ALA A 430 -19.03 -12.21 3.44
N MET A 431 -20.29 -12.06 3.01
CA MET A 431 -20.85 -12.52 1.73
C MET A 431 -21.53 -11.38 0.94
N GLY A 432 -21.34 -10.12 1.30
CA GLY A 432 -21.85 -8.96 0.57
C GLY A 432 -20.97 -8.62 -0.62
N VAL A 433 -21.23 -9.25 -1.78
CA VAL A 433 -20.41 -9.08 -3.02
C VAL A 433 -20.16 -7.61 -3.37
N GLY A 434 -21.18 -6.76 -3.24
CA GLY A 434 -21.07 -5.33 -3.58
C GLY A 434 -20.24 -4.47 -2.64
N CYS A 435 -19.82 -4.94 -1.45
CA CYS A 435 -18.91 -4.20 -0.56
C CYS A 435 -17.65 -4.96 -0.14
N SER A 436 -17.60 -6.28 -0.38
CA SER A 436 -16.45 -7.13 -0.01
C SER A 436 -15.35 -7.14 -1.06
N GLN A 437 -15.69 -6.91 -2.33
CA GLN A 437 -14.74 -6.96 -3.43
C GLN A 437 -13.66 -5.89 -3.32
N LEU A 438 -12.41 -6.33 -3.50
CA LEU A 438 -11.24 -5.48 -3.64
C LEU A 438 -10.66 -5.70 -5.03
N HIS A 439 -10.26 -4.62 -5.69
CA HIS A 439 -9.61 -4.70 -6.99
C HIS A 439 -8.30 -3.93 -6.94
N GLY A 440 -7.17 -4.62 -7.18
CA GLY A 440 -5.88 -3.96 -7.31
C GLY A 440 -5.83 -3.08 -8.54
N THR A 441 -5.05 -2.01 -8.48
CA THR A 441 -4.72 -1.17 -9.63
C THR A 441 -3.23 -1.23 -9.91
N ALA A 442 -2.86 -1.04 -11.17
CA ALA A 442 -1.46 -1.02 -11.56
C ALA A 442 -0.66 0.10 -10.86
N ASP A 443 -1.29 1.20 -10.44
CA ASP A 443 -0.63 2.30 -9.72
C ASP A 443 -0.48 2.10 -8.20
N ASN A 444 -0.52 0.84 -7.72
CA ASN A 444 -0.33 0.49 -6.30
C ASN A 444 -1.43 1.04 -5.38
N ARG A 445 -2.67 1.05 -5.88
CA ARG A 445 -3.88 1.35 -5.11
C ARG A 445 -4.86 0.18 -5.23
N ALA A 446 -5.97 0.27 -4.52
CA ALA A 446 -7.06 -0.66 -4.63
C ALA A 446 -8.37 0.10 -4.68
N VAL A 447 -9.30 -0.43 -5.48
CA VAL A 447 -10.66 0.06 -5.64
C VAL A 447 -11.59 -0.81 -4.81
N TRP A 448 -12.49 -0.16 -4.09
CA TRP A 448 -13.66 -0.82 -3.49
C TRP A 448 -14.88 0.09 -3.49
N LEU A 449 -16.05 -0.52 -3.34
CA LEU A 449 -17.32 0.19 -3.24
C LEU A 449 -17.78 0.22 -1.78
N THR A 450 -18.22 1.39 -1.33
CA THR A 450 -18.80 1.60 0.00
C THR A 450 -20.25 2.06 -0.15
N LYS A 451 -21.17 1.41 0.56
CA LYS A 451 -22.55 1.88 0.65
C LYS A 451 -22.62 3.19 1.43
N ASP A 452 -23.25 4.21 0.85
CA ASP A 452 -23.22 5.56 1.41
C ASP A 452 -24.63 6.06 1.75
N THR A 453 -25.52 6.15 0.75
CA THR A 453 -26.91 6.59 0.91
C THR A 453 -27.87 5.64 0.21
N ALA A 454 -29.18 5.85 0.35
CA ALA A 454 -30.18 5.05 -0.35
C ALA A 454 -30.13 5.19 -1.89
N THR A 455 -29.52 6.26 -2.41
CA THR A 455 -29.52 6.61 -3.85
C THR A 455 -28.13 6.66 -4.47
N SER A 456 -27.08 6.73 -3.67
CA SER A 456 -25.69 6.73 -4.12
C SER A 456 -24.82 5.84 -3.24
N ASP A 457 -23.94 5.09 -3.87
CA ASP A 457 -22.77 4.46 -3.25
C ASP A 457 -21.53 5.33 -3.53
N ARG A 458 -20.39 4.96 -2.95
CA ARG A 458 -19.12 5.65 -3.11
C ARG A 458 -18.03 4.69 -3.54
N LEU A 459 -17.44 4.95 -4.70
CA LEU A 459 -16.17 4.35 -5.12
C LEU A 459 -15.05 4.98 -4.32
N ARG A 460 -14.17 4.16 -3.76
CA ARG A 460 -12.95 4.59 -3.09
C ARG A 460 -11.74 3.91 -3.71
N VAL A 461 -10.68 4.69 -3.87
CA VAL A 461 -9.40 4.24 -4.42
C VAL A 461 -8.30 4.75 -3.52
N ASN A 462 -7.57 3.84 -2.89
CA ASN A 462 -6.54 4.18 -1.90
C ASN A 462 -5.34 3.25 -2.02
N GLY A 463 -4.18 3.67 -1.52
CA GLY A 463 -2.98 2.85 -1.46
C GLY A 463 -2.11 3.19 -0.26
N PRO A 464 -0.84 2.77 -0.26
CA PRO A 464 0.06 2.87 0.90
C PRO A 464 0.54 4.29 1.19
N ALA A 465 0.31 5.24 0.27
CA ALA A 465 0.68 6.63 0.48
C ALA A 465 -0.33 7.32 1.42
N PRO A 466 0.12 7.98 2.49
CA PRO A 466 -0.78 8.71 3.38
C PRO A 466 -1.47 9.86 2.64
N TYR A 467 -2.79 9.95 2.84
CA TYR A 467 -3.70 10.93 2.27
C TYR A 467 -3.79 10.94 0.73
N GLY A 468 -3.28 9.91 0.05
CA GLY A 468 -3.32 9.73 -1.40
C GLY A 468 -4.52 8.93 -1.89
N PHE A 469 -5.75 9.33 -1.52
CA PHE A 469 -6.97 8.63 -1.92
C PHE A 469 -7.82 9.45 -2.89
N TRP A 470 -8.60 8.74 -3.71
CA TRP A 470 -9.62 9.29 -4.60
C TRP A 470 -10.97 8.68 -4.26
N GLU A 471 -12.04 9.49 -4.30
CA GLU A 471 -13.40 9.01 -4.10
C GLU A 471 -14.39 9.63 -5.07
N ARG A 472 -15.41 8.86 -5.45
CA ARG A 472 -16.43 9.31 -6.40
C ARG A 472 -17.80 8.71 -6.08
N GLY A 473 -18.83 9.55 -6.05
CA GLY A 473 -20.21 9.11 -5.94
C GLY A 473 -20.67 8.37 -7.20
N VAL A 474 -21.35 7.25 -7.02
CA VAL A 474 -21.93 6.42 -8.09
C VAL A 474 -23.35 5.99 -7.73
N PRO A 475 -24.22 5.66 -8.71
CA PRO A 475 -25.57 5.19 -8.42
C PRO A 475 -25.58 3.99 -7.44
N ALA A 476 -26.46 4.03 -6.45
CA ALA A 476 -26.57 2.95 -5.46
C ALA A 476 -26.93 1.60 -6.08
N GLY A 477 -26.42 0.52 -5.49
CA GLY A 477 -26.70 -0.86 -5.88
C GLY A 477 -25.94 -1.33 -7.12
N GLY A 478 -24.93 -0.58 -7.56
CA GLY A 478 -23.99 -1.01 -8.60
C GLY A 478 -22.82 -1.84 -8.04
N GLN A 479 -21.93 -2.25 -8.92
CA GLN A 479 -20.71 -3.02 -8.61
C GLN A 479 -19.55 -2.57 -9.50
N VAL A 480 -18.33 -2.76 -9.01
CA VAL A 480 -17.13 -2.70 -9.85
C VAL A 480 -17.03 -4.03 -10.58
N THR A 481 -17.21 -4.00 -11.90
CA THR A 481 -17.22 -5.23 -12.71
C THR A 481 -15.87 -5.54 -13.35
N ASP A 482 -15.00 -4.53 -13.45
CA ASP A 482 -13.65 -4.71 -13.99
C ASP A 482 -12.74 -3.53 -13.63
N VAL A 483 -11.44 -3.77 -13.47
CA VAL A 483 -10.39 -2.77 -13.21
C VAL A 483 -9.16 -3.17 -14.02
N SER A 484 -8.65 -2.28 -14.85
CA SER A 484 -7.39 -2.51 -15.57
C SER A 484 -6.62 -1.21 -15.76
N GLY A 485 -5.35 -1.23 -15.39
CA GLY A 485 -4.49 -0.05 -15.46
C GLY A 485 -5.06 1.11 -14.62
N ARG A 486 -5.44 2.21 -15.29
CA ARG A 486 -6.04 3.41 -14.67
C ARG A 486 -7.54 3.56 -14.94
N TYR A 487 -8.19 2.50 -15.41
CA TYR A 487 -9.62 2.50 -15.72
C TYR A 487 -10.36 1.46 -14.89
N LEU A 488 -11.62 1.76 -14.58
CA LEU A 488 -12.56 0.82 -13.98
C LEU A 488 -13.92 0.90 -14.65
N ILE A 489 -14.68 -0.20 -14.57
CA ILE A 489 -16.07 -0.27 -14.99
C ILE A 489 -16.94 -0.38 -13.75
N HIS A 490 -17.84 0.59 -13.57
CA HIS A 490 -18.92 0.50 -12.62
C HIS A 490 -20.23 0.20 -13.34
N THR A 491 -20.92 -0.87 -12.93
CA THR A 491 -22.17 -1.32 -13.55
C THR A 491 -23.29 -1.30 -12.51
N SER A 492 -24.35 -0.52 -12.77
CA SER A 492 -25.62 -0.59 -12.05
C SER A 492 -26.68 -1.31 -12.90
N VAL A 493 -27.88 -1.49 -12.33
CA VAL A 493 -29.02 -2.08 -13.03
C VAL A 493 -29.42 -1.35 -14.33
N THR A 494 -29.14 -0.05 -14.45
CA THR A 494 -29.55 0.77 -15.60
C THR A 494 -28.40 1.39 -16.36
N THR A 495 -27.20 1.48 -15.77
CA THR A 495 -26.08 2.24 -16.35
C THR A 495 -24.76 1.53 -16.14
N GLN A 496 -23.94 1.46 -17.18
CA GLN A 496 -22.53 1.07 -17.10
C GLN A 496 -21.65 2.29 -17.44
N THR A 497 -20.75 2.64 -16.53
CA THR A 497 -19.83 3.78 -16.65
C THR A 497 -18.39 3.31 -16.60
N VAL A 498 -17.58 3.74 -17.57
CA VAL A 498 -16.13 3.57 -17.57
C VAL A 498 -15.50 4.83 -17.01
N LEU A 499 -14.77 4.68 -15.91
CA LEU A 499 -14.19 5.78 -15.16
C LEU A 499 -12.67 5.69 -15.27
N LYS A 500 -12.01 6.85 -15.44
CA LYS A 500 -10.56 6.98 -15.31
C LYS A 500 -10.27 7.38 -13.86
N LEU A 501 -9.32 6.70 -13.22
CA LEU A 501 -8.87 7.05 -11.87
C LEU A 501 -8.38 8.51 -11.83
N ASP A 502 -8.61 9.18 -10.69
CA ASP A 502 -8.25 10.58 -10.42
C ASP A 502 -8.89 11.61 -11.36
N ASN A 503 -9.96 11.23 -12.08
CA ASN A 503 -10.73 12.13 -12.92
C ASN A 503 -12.13 12.35 -12.35
N ASP A 504 -12.33 13.51 -11.71
CA ASP A 504 -13.63 13.96 -11.17
C ASP A 504 -14.57 14.51 -12.25
N GLY A 505 -14.10 14.64 -13.48
CA GLY A 505 -14.89 15.07 -14.62
C GLY A 505 -15.85 14.01 -15.16
N THR A 506 -16.26 14.22 -16.41
CA THR A 506 -17.17 13.32 -17.13
C THR A 506 -16.55 11.91 -17.24
N PRO A 507 -17.35 10.84 -17.03
CA PRO A 507 -16.91 9.47 -17.30
C PRO A 507 -16.28 9.36 -18.69
N ALA A 508 -15.30 8.47 -18.85
CA ALA A 508 -14.68 8.22 -20.16
C ALA A 508 -15.71 7.68 -21.16
N LEU A 509 -16.66 6.89 -20.67
CA LEU A 509 -17.81 6.39 -21.42
C LEU A 509 -18.97 6.08 -20.48
N THR A 510 -20.21 6.32 -20.94
CA THR A 510 -21.45 5.87 -20.28
C THR A 510 -22.30 5.13 -21.30
N ARG A 511 -22.83 3.97 -20.94
CA ARG A 511 -23.62 3.09 -21.83
C ARG A 511 -24.66 2.27 -21.06
N THR A 512 -25.55 1.60 -21.80
CA THR A 512 -26.44 0.57 -21.25
C THR A 512 -25.62 -0.61 -20.70
N PRO A 513 -25.99 -1.19 -19.54
CA PRO A 513 -25.33 -2.39 -19.00
C PRO A 513 -25.25 -3.54 -19.99
N GLY A 514 -24.11 -4.22 -20.01
CA GLY A 514 -23.85 -5.39 -20.85
C GLY A 514 -22.42 -5.89 -20.64
N ALA A 515 -22.08 -7.00 -21.29
CA ALA A 515 -20.74 -7.56 -21.21
C ALA A 515 -19.68 -6.53 -21.64
N ALA A 516 -18.64 -6.39 -20.83
CA ALA A 516 -17.55 -5.47 -21.06
C ALA A 516 -16.32 -5.94 -20.31
N ALA A 517 -15.14 -5.68 -20.87
CA ALA A 517 -13.87 -5.94 -20.20
C ALA A 517 -12.85 -4.85 -20.55
N LEU A 518 -11.96 -4.54 -19.62
CA LEU A 518 -10.81 -3.68 -19.80
C LEU A 518 -9.56 -4.51 -20.01
N SER A 519 -8.66 -4.07 -20.88
CA SER A 519 -7.29 -4.55 -20.93
C SER A 519 -6.39 -3.34 -21.14
N GLY A 520 -5.98 -2.72 -20.03
CA GLY A 520 -5.37 -1.40 -20.06
C GLY A 520 -6.40 -0.32 -20.37
N ASP A 521 -6.10 0.54 -21.36
CA ASP A 521 -7.00 1.59 -21.85
C ASP A 521 -7.93 1.15 -23.00
N VAL A 522 -8.00 -0.14 -23.28
CA VAL A 522 -8.89 -0.73 -24.29
C VAL A 522 -10.12 -1.33 -23.62
N LEU A 523 -11.30 -0.84 -24.00
CA LEU A 523 -12.59 -1.41 -23.65
C LEU A 523 -13.04 -2.41 -24.72
N TRP A 524 -13.21 -3.67 -24.33
CA TRP A 524 -13.80 -4.73 -25.14
C TRP A 524 -15.29 -4.84 -24.88
N THR A 525 -16.09 -4.89 -25.94
CA THR A 525 -17.55 -5.05 -25.87
C THR A 525 -18.05 -6.00 -26.95
N PRO A 526 -19.24 -6.61 -26.81
CA PRO A 526 -19.89 -7.28 -27.93
C PRO A 526 -20.05 -6.33 -29.13
N GLY A 527 -19.80 -6.87 -30.33
CA GLY A 527 -19.99 -6.17 -31.59
C GLY A 527 -21.44 -6.24 -32.08
N PRO A 528 -21.75 -5.64 -33.24
CA PRO A 528 -23.11 -5.56 -33.78
C PRO A 528 -23.65 -6.92 -34.26
N THR A 529 -22.78 -7.88 -34.53
CA THR A 529 -23.13 -9.23 -34.99
C THR A 529 -22.78 -10.28 -33.93
N PRO A 530 -23.63 -11.30 -33.68
CA PRO A 530 -23.29 -12.40 -32.78
C PRO A 530 -21.93 -13.02 -33.14
N GLY A 531 -21.11 -13.29 -32.13
CA GLY A 531 -19.74 -13.80 -32.30
C GLY A 531 -18.71 -12.74 -32.66
N THR A 532 -19.04 -11.43 -32.61
CA THR A 532 -18.05 -10.36 -32.81
C THR A 532 -17.80 -9.56 -31.54
N LEU A 533 -16.58 -9.03 -31.40
CA LEU A 533 -16.12 -8.18 -30.32
C LEU A 533 -15.48 -6.91 -30.89
N THR A 534 -15.69 -5.78 -30.22
CA THR A 534 -15.15 -4.48 -30.58
C THR A 534 -14.19 -4.00 -29.50
N ALA A 535 -13.00 -3.56 -29.90
CA ALA A 535 -12.02 -2.88 -29.06
C ALA A 535 -12.11 -1.36 -29.26
N TYR A 536 -12.44 -0.63 -28.19
CA TYR A 536 -12.49 0.82 -28.17
C TYR A 536 -11.36 1.36 -27.29
N ASP A 537 -10.46 2.14 -27.89
CA ASP A 537 -9.36 2.80 -27.20
C ASP A 537 -9.89 4.06 -26.49
N LEU A 538 -9.86 4.03 -25.15
CA LEU A 538 -10.39 5.09 -24.28
C LEU A 538 -9.51 6.35 -24.31
N THR A 539 -8.22 6.21 -24.62
CA THR A 539 -7.25 7.31 -24.68
C THR A 539 -7.35 8.02 -26.03
N ALA A 540 -7.30 7.27 -27.13
CA ALA A 540 -7.42 7.78 -28.49
C ALA A 540 -8.86 8.07 -28.91
N LYS A 541 -9.85 7.62 -28.12
CA LYS A 541 -11.29 7.81 -28.34
C LYS A 541 -11.76 7.30 -29.69
N LYS A 542 -11.34 6.09 -30.07
CA LYS A 542 -11.71 5.45 -31.34
C LYS A 542 -11.74 3.93 -31.22
N THR A 543 -12.56 3.30 -32.06
CA THR A 543 -12.47 1.86 -32.29
C THR A 543 -11.16 1.53 -33.00
N THR A 544 -10.39 0.60 -32.45
CA THR A 544 -9.10 0.18 -32.99
C THR A 544 -9.18 -1.17 -33.69
N GLU A 545 -10.10 -2.04 -33.27
CA GLU A 545 -10.27 -3.39 -33.81
C GLU A 545 -11.72 -3.87 -33.66
N THR A 546 -12.18 -4.68 -34.62
CA THR A 546 -13.33 -5.57 -34.45
C THR A 546 -12.89 -6.96 -34.87
N LEU A 547 -13.07 -7.95 -34.00
CA LEU A 547 -12.69 -9.34 -34.27
C LEU A 547 -13.89 -10.28 -34.17
N THR A 548 -13.83 -11.39 -34.89
CA THR A 548 -14.82 -12.47 -34.85
C THR A 548 -14.26 -13.61 -34.02
N THR A 549 -14.99 -14.02 -32.98
CA THR A 549 -14.74 -15.23 -32.22
C THR A 549 -15.53 -16.40 -32.80
N ASP A 550 -15.12 -17.61 -32.47
CA ASP A 550 -15.83 -18.87 -32.75
C ASP A 550 -16.98 -19.14 -31.76
N ALA A 551 -17.33 -18.18 -30.91
CA ALA A 551 -18.43 -18.31 -29.94
C ALA A 551 -19.80 -18.43 -30.62
N GLY A 552 -19.98 -17.72 -31.76
CA GLY A 552 -21.21 -17.73 -32.57
C GLY A 552 -22.44 -17.08 -31.89
N CYS A 553 -22.23 -16.35 -30.80
CA CYS A 553 -23.26 -15.82 -29.91
C CYS A 553 -22.84 -14.42 -29.39
N THR A 554 -23.77 -13.69 -28.79
CA THR A 554 -23.44 -12.44 -28.10
C THR A 554 -23.01 -12.74 -26.67
N PRO A 555 -21.80 -12.34 -26.24
CA PRO A 555 -21.34 -12.62 -24.89
C PRO A 555 -22.17 -11.96 -23.79
N THR A 556 -22.41 -12.70 -22.71
CA THR A 556 -23.06 -12.26 -21.47
C THR A 556 -22.06 -11.83 -20.40
N GLU A 557 -20.84 -12.36 -20.44
CA GLU A 557 -19.70 -11.92 -19.65
C GLU A 557 -18.47 -11.82 -20.56
N LEU A 558 -17.59 -10.86 -20.29
CA LEU A 558 -16.30 -10.72 -20.93
C LEU A 558 -15.23 -10.44 -19.87
N GLN A 559 -14.04 -10.99 -20.07
CA GLN A 559 -12.81 -10.56 -19.39
C GLN A 559 -11.69 -10.52 -20.43
N ALA A 560 -10.77 -9.57 -20.33
CA ALA A 560 -9.77 -9.35 -21.36
C ALA A 560 -8.38 -9.12 -20.73
N LEU A 561 -7.38 -9.84 -21.24
CA LEU A 561 -6.01 -9.71 -20.76
C LEU A 561 -5.03 -9.85 -21.92
N GLY A 562 -4.74 -8.74 -22.59
CA GLY A 562 -3.81 -8.70 -23.72
C GLY A 562 -4.25 -9.64 -24.85
N ARG A 563 -3.56 -10.75 -25.02
CA ARG A 563 -3.85 -11.83 -25.99
C ARG A 563 -5.15 -12.58 -25.73
N TRP A 564 -5.59 -12.66 -24.48
CA TRP A 564 -6.68 -13.55 -24.07
C TRP A 564 -8.00 -12.80 -23.89
N ILE A 565 -9.09 -13.37 -24.38
CA ILE A 565 -10.44 -12.87 -24.11
C ILE A 565 -11.30 -14.05 -23.62
N TYR A 566 -11.74 -13.99 -22.38
CA TYR A 566 -12.76 -14.90 -21.86
C TYR A 566 -14.14 -14.41 -22.25
N TRP A 567 -15.03 -15.33 -22.59
CA TRP A 567 -16.42 -15.05 -22.89
C TRP A 567 -17.34 -16.14 -22.35
N THR A 568 -18.55 -15.75 -21.96
CA THR A 568 -19.68 -16.67 -21.73
C THR A 568 -20.86 -16.30 -22.62
N CYS A 569 -21.65 -17.27 -23.05
CA CYS A 569 -22.94 -17.07 -23.69
C CYS A 569 -23.71 -18.40 -23.74
N ASP A 570 -25.04 -18.38 -23.71
CA ASP A 570 -25.87 -19.58 -23.95
C ASP A 570 -25.45 -20.82 -23.12
N GLY A 571 -24.99 -20.63 -21.87
CA GLY A 571 -24.48 -21.71 -21.00
C GLY A 571 -23.13 -22.31 -21.43
N ARG A 572 -22.41 -21.68 -22.36
CA ARG A 572 -21.07 -22.04 -22.83
C ARG A 572 -20.06 -20.98 -22.42
N ALA A 573 -18.81 -21.39 -22.26
CA ALA A 573 -17.69 -20.50 -22.02
C ALA A 573 -16.46 -20.89 -22.84
N GLY A 574 -15.62 -19.89 -23.11
CA GLY A 574 -14.37 -20.10 -23.83
C GLY A 574 -13.36 -18.99 -23.57
N VAL A 575 -12.09 -19.30 -23.79
CA VAL A 575 -11.01 -18.31 -23.84
C VAL A 575 -10.51 -18.22 -25.28
N PHE A 576 -10.79 -17.09 -25.93
CA PHE A 576 -10.34 -16.77 -27.27
C PHE A 576 -8.88 -16.31 -27.24
N ASP A 577 -8.03 -17.03 -27.97
CA ASP A 577 -6.66 -16.64 -28.25
C ASP A 577 -6.61 -15.71 -29.46
N ARG A 578 -6.30 -14.43 -29.26
CA ARG A 578 -6.21 -13.46 -30.36
C ARG A 578 -5.08 -13.75 -31.36
N THR A 579 -4.05 -14.47 -30.94
CA THR A 579 -2.93 -14.85 -31.80
C THR A 579 -3.29 -16.05 -32.66
N ALA A 580 -3.84 -17.11 -32.05
CA ALA A 580 -4.27 -18.31 -32.77
C ALA A 580 -5.63 -18.16 -33.48
N LYS A 581 -6.39 -17.12 -33.12
CA LYS A 581 -7.75 -16.81 -33.61
C LYS A 581 -8.74 -17.95 -33.38
N LYS A 582 -8.69 -18.56 -32.20
CA LYS A 582 -9.52 -19.71 -31.83
C LYS A 582 -9.81 -19.71 -30.34
N SER A 583 -10.99 -20.16 -29.94
CA SER A 583 -11.29 -20.38 -28.52
C SER A 583 -10.89 -21.77 -28.06
N VAL A 584 -10.43 -21.82 -26.81
CA VAL A 584 -10.37 -23.05 -26.01
C VAL A 584 -11.62 -23.07 -25.14
N THR A 585 -12.42 -24.13 -25.22
CA THR A 585 -13.61 -24.31 -24.39
C THR A 585 -13.21 -24.54 -22.93
N VAL A 586 -13.92 -23.89 -22.01
CA VAL A 586 -13.70 -23.99 -20.55
C VAL A 586 -15.04 -24.13 -19.83
N PRO A 587 -15.07 -24.57 -18.55
CA PRO A 587 -16.30 -24.65 -17.77
C PRO A 587 -17.05 -23.31 -17.70
N ALA A 588 -18.38 -23.36 -17.79
CA ALA A 588 -19.26 -22.20 -17.84
C ALA A 588 -19.84 -21.85 -16.44
N ASP A 589 -18.94 -21.57 -15.50
CA ASP A 589 -19.25 -21.20 -14.12
C ASP A 589 -18.65 -19.83 -13.76
N GLU A 590 -18.71 -19.44 -12.48
CA GLU A 590 -18.06 -18.23 -12.00
C GLU A 590 -16.54 -18.32 -12.22
N ALA A 591 -16.02 -17.50 -13.14
CA ALA A 591 -14.66 -17.64 -13.65
C ALA A 591 -13.83 -16.35 -13.51
N LYS A 592 -12.50 -16.46 -13.41
CA LYS A 592 -11.59 -15.33 -13.54
C LYS A 592 -10.40 -15.67 -14.44
N LEU A 593 -10.14 -14.80 -15.42
CA LEU A 593 -9.12 -14.96 -16.45
C LEU A 593 -7.76 -14.51 -15.91
N GLY A 594 -6.79 -15.41 -15.93
CA GLY A 594 -5.38 -15.07 -15.79
C GLY A 594 -4.65 -15.17 -17.13
N ASP A 595 -3.35 -14.93 -17.14
CA ASP A 595 -2.57 -14.95 -18.38
C ASP A 595 -2.36 -16.39 -18.90
N GLY A 596 -3.21 -16.80 -19.84
CA GLY A 596 -3.15 -18.11 -20.48
C GLY A 596 -3.82 -19.24 -19.66
N TYR A 597 -4.58 -18.89 -18.63
CA TYR A 597 -5.38 -19.80 -17.82
C TYR A 597 -6.67 -19.14 -17.34
N VAL A 598 -7.64 -19.94 -16.90
CA VAL A 598 -8.85 -19.48 -16.23
C VAL A 598 -9.06 -20.28 -14.95
N VAL A 599 -9.48 -19.62 -13.88
CA VAL A 599 -9.92 -20.30 -12.65
C VAL A 599 -11.44 -20.23 -12.59
N THR A 600 -12.08 -21.37 -12.36
CA THR A 600 -13.55 -21.51 -12.27
C THR A 600 -13.94 -22.09 -10.91
N HIS A 601 -15.00 -21.56 -10.32
CA HIS A 601 -15.62 -22.12 -9.12
C HIS A 601 -16.71 -23.12 -9.51
N ASP A 602 -16.41 -24.40 -9.40
CA ASP A 602 -17.41 -25.47 -9.50
C ASP A 602 -18.25 -25.46 -8.22
N LYS A 603 -19.37 -24.75 -8.27
CA LYS A 603 -20.30 -24.57 -7.14
C LYS A 603 -20.94 -25.87 -6.70
N ALA A 604 -21.23 -26.76 -7.65
CA ALA A 604 -21.85 -28.05 -7.35
C ALA A 604 -20.90 -28.97 -6.59
N ALA A 605 -19.62 -29.00 -6.97
CA ALA A 605 -18.61 -29.79 -6.28
C ALA A 605 -17.98 -29.07 -5.06
N GLY A 606 -18.16 -27.76 -4.94
CA GLY A 606 -17.50 -26.94 -3.92
C GLY A 606 -15.98 -26.87 -4.12
N LYS A 607 -15.52 -26.75 -5.37
CA LYS A 607 -14.09 -26.79 -5.74
C LYS A 607 -13.69 -25.62 -6.62
N LEU A 608 -12.45 -25.14 -6.47
CA LEU A 608 -11.79 -24.27 -7.44
C LEU A 608 -10.99 -25.11 -8.43
N THR A 609 -11.16 -24.82 -9.72
CA THR A 609 -10.47 -25.51 -10.81
C THR A 609 -9.69 -24.50 -11.64
N LEU A 610 -8.40 -24.76 -11.85
CA LEU A 610 -7.57 -24.00 -12.78
C LEU A 610 -7.48 -24.75 -14.10
N THR A 611 -7.77 -24.06 -15.20
CA THR A 611 -7.69 -24.59 -16.56
C THR A 611 -6.67 -23.80 -17.36
N ALA A 612 -5.55 -24.41 -17.71
CA ALA A 612 -4.59 -23.84 -18.64
C ALA A 612 -5.12 -23.91 -20.07
N VAL A 613 -4.94 -22.83 -20.84
CA VAL A 613 -5.41 -22.71 -22.23
C VAL A 613 -4.32 -22.31 -23.21
N ALA A 614 -3.14 -21.89 -22.71
CA ALA A 614 -2.03 -21.41 -23.53
C ALA A 614 -1.50 -22.43 -24.56
N GLY A 615 -1.68 -23.74 -24.31
CA GLY A 615 -1.32 -24.82 -25.23
C GLY A 615 -2.30 -25.03 -26.41
N GLY A 616 -3.42 -24.30 -26.45
CA GLY A 616 -4.47 -24.47 -27.46
C GLY A 616 -5.49 -25.58 -27.16
N SER A 617 -5.32 -26.27 -26.03
CA SER A 617 -6.28 -27.22 -25.43
C SER A 617 -6.46 -26.92 -23.95
N ALA A 618 -7.62 -27.29 -23.40
CA ALA A 618 -7.91 -27.11 -21.98
C ALA A 618 -7.24 -28.21 -21.15
N GLU A 619 -6.43 -27.81 -20.18
CA GLU A 619 -5.83 -28.71 -19.18
C GLU A 619 -6.25 -28.26 -17.78
N SER A 620 -7.15 -29.01 -17.15
CA SER A 620 -7.77 -28.64 -15.88
C SER A 620 -7.20 -29.42 -14.70
N ARG A 621 -7.10 -28.76 -13.54
CA ARG A 621 -6.80 -29.38 -12.24
C ARG A 621 -7.51 -28.66 -11.11
N VAL A 622 -7.95 -29.40 -10.10
CA VAL A 622 -8.48 -28.83 -8.85
C VAL A 622 -7.34 -28.16 -8.09
N ILE A 623 -7.58 -26.95 -7.59
CA ILE A 623 -6.60 -26.16 -6.86
C ILE A 623 -6.97 -25.91 -5.40
N GLY A 624 -8.23 -26.11 -5.02
CA GLY A 624 -8.67 -25.86 -3.66
C GLY A 624 -10.13 -26.19 -3.42
N ASP A 625 -10.49 -26.29 -2.15
CA ASP A 625 -11.86 -26.48 -1.69
C ASP A 625 -12.49 -25.12 -1.43
N LEU A 626 -13.66 -24.90 -2.01
CA LEU A 626 -14.43 -23.66 -1.84
C LEU A 626 -15.92 -23.99 -1.89
N PRO A 627 -16.57 -24.20 -0.73
CA PRO A 627 -18.01 -24.47 -0.67
C PRO A 627 -18.82 -23.33 -1.30
N ASP A 628 -19.93 -23.66 -1.98
CA ASP A 628 -20.85 -22.64 -2.47
C ASP A 628 -21.63 -21.99 -1.32
N THR A 629 -21.70 -20.67 -1.35
CA THR A 629 -22.40 -19.84 -0.37
C THR A 629 -23.71 -19.25 -0.92
N GLY A 630 -24.04 -19.56 -2.19
CA GLY A 630 -25.21 -19.02 -2.89
C GLY A 630 -25.02 -17.61 -3.45
N VAL A 631 -23.83 -17.02 -3.27
CA VAL A 631 -23.43 -15.72 -3.83
C VAL A 631 -22.03 -15.80 -4.45
N SER A 632 -21.66 -14.81 -5.26
CA SER A 632 -20.31 -14.72 -5.84
C SER A 632 -19.24 -14.64 -4.76
N GLN A 633 -18.15 -15.37 -4.93
CA GLN A 633 -16.99 -15.36 -4.03
C GLN A 633 -15.72 -14.79 -4.69
N ARG A 634 -15.81 -14.43 -5.97
CA ARG A 634 -14.77 -13.76 -6.76
C ARG A 634 -14.36 -12.43 -6.15
N ASP A 635 -13.05 -12.24 -5.99
CA ASP A 635 -12.40 -11.09 -5.36
C ASP A 635 -12.77 -10.87 -3.88
N VAL A 636 -13.31 -11.93 -3.26
CA VAL A 636 -13.66 -11.97 -1.82
C VAL A 636 -12.94 -13.12 -1.13
N ARG A 637 -13.13 -14.35 -1.63
CA ARG A 637 -12.51 -15.57 -1.10
C ARG A 637 -11.54 -16.19 -2.09
N TRP A 638 -11.56 -15.79 -3.36
CA TRP A 638 -10.60 -16.25 -4.36
C TRP A 638 -10.42 -15.21 -5.47
N THR A 639 -9.25 -15.21 -6.12
CA THR A 639 -8.89 -14.28 -7.19
C THR A 639 -7.74 -14.85 -8.03
N VAL A 640 -7.35 -14.14 -9.09
CA VAL A 640 -6.20 -14.47 -9.94
C VAL A 640 -5.34 -13.23 -10.13
N ASP A 641 -4.03 -13.41 -10.22
CA ASP A 641 -3.11 -12.37 -10.64
C ASP A 641 -3.25 -12.16 -12.15
N GLU A 642 -3.93 -11.10 -12.56
CA GLU A 642 -4.04 -10.75 -13.98
C GLU A 642 -2.69 -10.29 -14.55
N SER A 643 -1.78 -9.86 -13.68
CA SER A 643 -0.45 -9.37 -14.03
C SER A 643 0.65 -10.39 -13.71
N GLY A 644 0.29 -11.62 -13.33
CA GLY A 644 1.21 -12.63 -12.84
C GLY A 644 0.69 -14.05 -12.97
N ALA A 645 1.51 -15.01 -12.52
CA ALA A 645 1.26 -16.42 -12.81
C ALA A 645 0.40 -17.14 -11.78
N ASN A 646 -0.20 -16.46 -10.79
CA ASN A 646 -0.73 -17.12 -9.59
C ASN A 646 -2.25 -16.91 -9.41
N ALA A 647 -2.92 -17.92 -8.89
CA ALA A 647 -4.25 -17.79 -8.28
C ALA A 647 -4.12 -17.70 -6.75
N ALA A 648 -5.10 -17.09 -6.09
CA ALA A 648 -5.20 -17.07 -4.64
C ALA A 648 -6.58 -17.49 -4.16
N TYR A 649 -6.68 -18.25 -3.08
CA TYR A 649 -7.95 -18.52 -2.41
C TYR A 649 -7.81 -18.62 -0.89
N VAL A 650 -8.92 -18.44 -0.17
CA VAL A 650 -9.00 -18.52 1.28
C VAL A 650 -9.71 -19.79 1.69
N ASP A 651 -9.08 -20.61 2.54
CA ASP A 651 -9.69 -21.81 3.08
C ASP A 651 -10.59 -21.54 4.31
N ASP A 652 -11.12 -22.61 4.91
CA ASP A 652 -11.98 -22.55 6.09
C ASP A 652 -11.22 -22.19 7.40
N GLN A 653 -9.90 -22.27 7.40
CA GLN A 653 -9.03 -21.82 8.50
C GLN A 653 -8.50 -20.38 8.30
N GLU A 654 -9.03 -19.66 7.30
CA GLU A 654 -8.63 -18.28 6.94
C GLU A 654 -7.16 -18.17 6.50
N ARG A 655 -6.59 -19.25 5.96
CA ARG A 655 -5.27 -19.25 5.32
C ARG A 655 -5.42 -18.87 3.86
N VAL A 656 -4.48 -18.10 3.32
CA VAL A 656 -4.47 -17.75 1.90
C VAL A 656 -3.53 -18.70 1.16
N HIS A 657 -4.08 -19.43 0.22
CA HIS A 657 -3.39 -20.36 -0.65
C HIS A 657 -2.97 -19.65 -1.94
N LEU A 658 -1.66 -19.54 -2.18
CA LEU A 658 -1.08 -19.01 -3.42
C LEU A 658 -0.69 -20.17 -4.33
N VAL A 659 -1.40 -20.30 -5.44
CA VAL A 659 -1.28 -21.44 -6.35
C VAL A 659 -0.69 -20.98 -7.70
N PRO A 660 0.51 -21.46 -8.10
CA PRO A 660 1.04 -21.22 -9.43
C PRO A 660 0.14 -21.79 -10.53
N SER A 661 -0.08 -21.04 -11.59
CA SER A 661 -0.77 -21.53 -12.78
C SER A 661 0.02 -22.61 -13.52
N GLY A 662 1.36 -22.54 -13.48
CA GLY A 662 2.25 -23.34 -14.31
C GLY A 662 2.26 -22.91 -15.79
N VAL A 663 1.64 -21.76 -16.12
CA VAL A 663 1.51 -21.25 -17.49
C VAL A 663 2.50 -20.11 -17.74
N ALA A 664 3.21 -20.19 -18.87
CA ALA A 664 4.10 -19.13 -19.31
C ALA A 664 3.32 -17.84 -19.62
N GLN A 665 3.74 -16.74 -19.00
CA GLN A 665 3.10 -15.43 -19.10
C GLN A 665 3.43 -14.74 -20.44
N GLN A 666 2.63 -13.73 -20.84
CA GLN A 666 2.92 -12.88 -21.99
C GLN A 666 4.16 -12.01 -21.75
N PRO A 667 4.87 -11.59 -22.82
CA PRO A 667 5.91 -10.57 -22.70
C PRO A 667 5.41 -9.29 -22.02
N LEU A 668 6.31 -8.61 -21.30
CA LEU A 668 6.02 -7.33 -20.65
C LEU A 668 5.55 -6.30 -21.69
N ARG A 669 4.42 -5.65 -21.43
CA ARG A 669 3.83 -4.61 -22.29
C ARG A 669 3.38 -3.41 -21.46
N LEU A 670 3.04 -2.32 -22.14
CA LEU A 670 2.36 -1.19 -21.53
C LEU A 670 0.85 -1.43 -21.48
N LEU A 671 0.22 -1.03 -20.38
CA LEU A 671 -1.24 -0.99 -20.19
C LEU A 671 -1.86 0.33 -20.67
N ALA A 672 -1.06 1.36 -20.90
CA ALA A 672 -1.46 2.65 -21.45
C ALA A 672 -0.27 3.31 -22.17
N PRO A 673 -0.49 4.29 -23.07
CA PRO A 673 0.58 5.09 -23.65
C PRO A 673 1.49 5.69 -22.58
N ALA A 674 2.80 5.73 -22.85
CA ALA A 674 3.78 6.34 -21.97
C ALA A 674 3.50 7.86 -21.80
N GLU A 675 3.53 8.34 -20.56
CA GLU A 675 3.33 9.74 -20.22
C GLU A 675 4.69 10.43 -20.15
N ASN A 676 5.11 11.05 -21.26
CA ASN A 676 6.45 11.60 -21.43
C ASN A 676 6.52 13.10 -21.07
N ALA A 677 7.56 13.51 -20.36
CA ALA A 677 7.86 14.92 -20.16
C ALA A 677 8.38 15.55 -21.48
N SER A 678 7.96 16.79 -21.75
CA SER A 678 8.51 17.58 -22.85
C SER A 678 9.89 18.15 -22.54
N SER A 679 10.17 18.42 -21.26
CA SER A 679 11.47 18.86 -20.77
C SER A 679 11.75 18.38 -19.35
N VAL A 680 13.02 18.26 -19.00
CA VAL A 680 13.53 18.01 -17.64
C VAL A 680 14.69 18.96 -17.34
N HIS A 681 14.96 19.19 -16.05
CA HIS A 681 16.12 19.97 -15.61
C HIS A 681 17.29 19.08 -15.24
N ALA A 682 18.51 19.58 -15.44
CA ALA A 682 19.69 18.92 -14.92
C ALA A 682 19.75 19.07 -13.40
N HIS A 683 19.91 17.94 -12.71
CA HIS A 683 19.93 17.86 -11.25
C HIS A 683 21.26 17.30 -10.76
N THR A 684 21.64 17.65 -9.52
CA THR A 684 22.77 17.00 -8.86
C THR A 684 22.40 15.56 -8.52
N ILE A 685 23.38 14.67 -8.49
CA ILE A 685 23.13 13.23 -8.44
C ILE A 685 22.54 12.71 -7.11
N ASP A 686 22.59 13.54 -6.07
CA ASP A 686 22.07 13.27 -4.72
C ASP A 686 20.67 13.88 -4.48
N THR A 687 20.02 14.46 -5.51
CA THR A 687 18.65 14.97 -5.44
C THR A 687 17.64 14.02 -6.11
N THR A 688 16.36 14.35 -6.04
CA THR A 688 15.33 13.66 -6.83
C THR A 688 15.34 14.24 -8.25
N PRO A 689 15.48 13.42 -9.30
CA PRO A 689 15.43 13.91 -10.67
C PRO A 689 13.98 14.26 -11.07
N ASP A 690 13.83 15.07 -12.11
CA ASP A 690 12.54 15.26 -12.77
C ASP A 690 12.10 13.92 -13.42
N THR A 691 10.79 13.66 -13.42
CA THR A 691 10.22 12.50 -14.12
C THR A 691 10.35 12.69 -15.63
N LEU A 692 11.11 11.80 -16.28
CA LEU A 692 11.27 11.72 -17.74
C LEU A 692 10.04 11.11 -18.40
N THR A 693 9.57 9.99 -17.85
CA THR A 693 8.40 9.26 -18.35
C THR A 693 7.76 8.42 -17.27
N THR A 694 6.44 8.29 -17.31
CA THR A 694 5.67 7.36 -16.47
C THR A 694 5.12 6.23 -17.35
N LEU A 695 5.40 4.99 -16.96
CA LEU A 695 5.05 3.77 -17.69
C LEU A 695 4.11 2.91 -16.84
N LEU A 696 2.99 2.47 -17.42
CA LEU A 696 2.08 1.54 -16.74
C LEU A 696 2.34 0.11 -17.23
N LEU A 697 2.99 -0.71 -16.42
CA LEU A 697 3.48 -2.04 -16.80
C LEU A 697 2.40 -3.12 -16.62
N SER A 698 2.36 -4.08 -17.53
CA SER A 698 1.41 -5.19 -17.48
C SER A 698 1.76 -6.30 -16.49
N LYS A 699 3.00 -6.32 -16.00
CA LYS A 699 3.51 -7.30 -15.04
C LYS A 699 4.77 -6.76 -14.35
N PRO A 700 5.22 -7.37 -13.24
CA PRO A 700 6.43 -6.96 -12.53
C PRO A 700 7.70 -6.93 -13.41
N ALA A 701 8.58 -5.97 -13.15
CA ALA A 701 9.89 -5.80 -13.76
C ALA A 701 11.01 -6.06 -12.75
N ALA A 702 12.11 -6.68 -13.18
CA ALA A 702 13.30 -6.91 -12.36
C ALA A 702 14.14 -5.63 -12.19
N ASN A 703 14.24 -4.84 -13.25
CA ASN A 703 14.96 -3.58 -13.31
C ASN A 703 14.58 -2.81 -14.58
N TRP A 704 15.02 -1.56 -14.66
CA TRP A 704 15.03 -0.75 -15.86
C TRP A 704 16.33 0.06 -15.97
N THR A 705 16.65 0.50 -17.18
CA THR A 705 17.76 1.41 -17.48
C THR A 705 17.30 2.51 -18.43
N VAL A 706 17.95 3.67 -18.38
CA VAL A 706 17.70 4.79 -19.30
C VAL A 706 18.97 5.21 -20.02
N THR A 707 18.82 5.45 -21.32
CA THR A 707 19.85 6.04 -22.18
C THR A 707 19.27 7.28 -22.86
N ALA A 708 20.05 8.35 -22.95
CA ALA A 708 19.67 9.60 -23.59
C ALA A 708 20.74 10.00 -24.61
N ARG A 709 20.38 10.07 -25.89
CA ARG A 709 21.26 10.46 -26.99
C ARG A 709 20.97 11.90 -27.37
N ASN A 710 21.96 12.78 -27.19
CA ASN A 710 21.88 14.17 -27.63
C ASN A 710 21.71 14.20 -29.16
N ARG A 711 20.68 14.89 -29.65
CA ARG A 711 20.34 14.90 -31.09
C ARG A 711 21.37 15.61 -31.94
N ALA A 712 21.96 16.67 -31.42
CA ALA A 712 22.94 17.49 -32.13
C ALA A 712 24.27 16.74 -32.27
N THR A 713 24.84 16.27 -31.15
CA THR A 713 26.17 15.65 -31.14
C THR A 713 26.15 14.14 -31.41
N GLY A 714 25.00 13.49 -31.22
CA GLY A 714 24.88 12.03 -31.26
C GLY A 714 25.49 11.30 -30.06
N LYS A 715 26.05 12.03 -29.08
CA LYS A 715 26.62 11.44 -27.84
C LYS A 715 25.49 10.86 -26.98
N THR A 716 25.71 9.64 -26.49
CA THR A 716 24.79 8.95 -25.58
C THR A 716 25.26 9.07 -24.14
N TYR A 717 24.33 9.40 -23.26
CA TYR A 717 24.46 9.49 -21.82
C TYR A 717 23.66 8.35 -21.20
N ASN A 718 24.29 7.56 -20.35
CA ASN A 718 23.63 6.44 -19.66
C ASN A 718 23.59 6.78 -18.19
N ASP A 719 22.42 6.83 -17.57
CA ASP A 719 22.33 7.11 -16.12
C ASP A 719 23.08 6.01 -15.32
N GLY A 720 23.25 4.81 -15.89
CA GLY A 720 24.11 3.76 -15.32
C GLY A 720 23.63 3.23 -13.96
N ARG A 721 22.47 3.69 -13.51
CA ARG A 721 21.77 3.24 -12.31
C ARG A 721 20.81 2.14 -12.70
N ASP A 722 21.16 0.91 -12.36
CA ASP A 722 20.22 -0.19 -12.36
C ASP A 722 19.17 0.08 -11.29
N SER A 723 17.90 0.09 -11.69
CA SER A 723 16.80 0.16 -10.73
C SER A 723 16.64 -1.16 -9.99
N GLY A 724 15.97 -1.12 -8.84
CA GLY A 724 15.45 -2.32 -8.20
C GLY A 724 14.26 -2.92 -8.95
N PRO A 725 13.65 -3.98 -8.39
CA PRO A 725 12.40 -4.54 -8.90
C PRO A 725 11.25 -3.54 -8.78
N GLU A 726 10.44 -3.43 -9.83
CA GLU A 726 9.35 -2.47 -9.96
C GLU A 726 8.05 -3.17 -10.40
N ARG A 727 6.90 -2.59 -10.06
CA ARG A 727 5.58 -3.23 -10.26
C ARG A 727 4.51 -2.21 -10.61
N GLY A 728 3.80 -2.46 -11.71
CA GLY A 728 2.71 -1.62 -12.16
C GLY A 728 3.18 -0.25 -12.69
N GLU A 729 2.86 0.85 -12.02
CA GLU A 729 3.32 2.18 -12.42
C GLU A 729 4.81 2.40 -12.11
N LEU A 730 5.57 2.68 -13.16
CA LEU A 730 6.99 2.98 -13.12
C LEU A 730 7.24 4.45 -13.48
N ASN A 731 7.75 5.23 -12.53
CA ASN A 731 8.17 6.61 -12.73
C ASN A 731 9.69 6.65 -13.01
N VAL A 732 10.05 6.87 -14.28
CA VAL A 732 11.45 6.94 -14.72
C VAL A 732 11.94 8.38 -14.61
N GLY A 733 12.93 8.62 -13.74
CA GLY A 733 13.62 9.90 -13.64
C GLY A 733 14.87 9.96 -14.51
N TRP A 734 15.31 11.16 -14.88
CA TRP A 734 16.62 11.37 -15.51
C TRP A 734 17.28 12.65 -14.96
N PHE A 735 18.52 12.53 -14.50
CA PHE A 735 19.28 13.62 -13.88
C PHE A 735 19.89 14.60 -14.87
N GLY A 736 20.05 14.22 -16.14
CA GLY A 736 20.78 15.03 -17.11
C GLY A 736 22.27 15.18 -16.78
N ASP A 737 22.88 14.22 -16.07
CA ASP A 737 24.29 14.22 -15.73
C ASP A 737 25.17 13.57 -16.83
N ASP A 738 26.46 13.90 -16.84
CA ASP A 738 27.47 13.20 -17.63
C ASP A 738 28.23 12.21 -16.72
N PRO A 739 27.86 10.92 -16.72
CA PRO A 739 28.42 9.92 -15.82
C PRO A 739 29.91 9.64 -16.08
N ALA A 740 30.43 10.07 -17.24
CA ALA A 740 31.85 9.89 -17.58
C ALA A 740 32.75 10.93 -16.90
N LEU A 741 32.18 11.97 -16.29
CA LEU A 741 32.90 13.05 -15.64
C LEU A 741 32.73 12.98 -14.11
N THR A 742 33.79 13.31 -13.39
CA THR A 742 33.74 13.38 -11.92
C THR A 742 33.23 14.75 -11.46
N GLY A 743 32.32 14.77 -10.48
CA GLY A 743 31.71 16.00 -9.93
C GLY A 743 30.32 16.27 -10.51
N ASP A 744 29.74 17.44 -10.25
CA ASP A 744 28.43 17.86 -10.75
C ASP A 744 28.49 18.28 -12.23
N ALA A 745 28.89 17.35 -13.10
CA ALA A 745 28.96 17.56 -14.53
C ALA A 745 27.64 17.18 -15.19
N SER A 746 27.01 18.14 -15.88
CA SER A 746 25.73 17.93 -16.56
C SER A 746 25.93 17.72 -18.06
N ALA A 747 25.06 16.93 -18.68
CA ALA A 747 24.92 16.90 -20.13
C ALA A 747 24.54 18.31 -20.65
N PRO A 748 24.89 18.67 -21.89
CA PRO A 748 24.62 20.00 -22.44
C PRO A 748 23.11 20.24 -22.62
N ASP A 749 22.68 21.50 -22.55
CA ASP A 749 21.30 21.86 -22.89
C ASP A 749 20.94 21.43 -24.32
N GLY A 750 19.66 21.09 -24.52
CA GLY A 750 19.13 20.76 -25.84
C GLY A 750 18.26 19.51 -25.88
N SER A 751 18.03 19.01 -27.10
CA SER A 751 17.10 17.90 -27.35
C SER A 751 17.78 16.54 -27.34
N TYR A 752 17.15 15.56 -26.69
CA TYR A 752 17.63 14.19 -26.53
C TYR A 752 16.59 13.18 -27.02
N ASP A 753 17.05 12.17 -27.76
CA ASP A 753 16.31 10.92 -27.97
C ASP A 753 16.63 9.98 -26.81
N TRP A 754 15.63 9.54 -26.07
CA TRP A 754 15.85 8.64 -24.95
C TRP A 754 15.24 7.26 -25.20
N THR A 755 15.78 6.26 -24.52
CA THR A 755 15.30 4.88 -24.53
C THR A 755 15.37 4.33 -23.12
N VAL A 756 14.21 3.90 -22.62
CA VAL A 756 14.05 3.14 -21.39
C VAL A 756 13.93 1.67 -21.75
N SER A 757 14.77 0.84 -21.14
CA SER A 757 14.74 -0.61 -21.30
C SER A 757 14.30 -1.24 -19.98
N VAL A 758 13.13 -1.89 -19.96
CA VAL A 758 12.54 -2.51 -18.76
C VAL A 758 12.60 -4.03 -18.86
N THR A 759 13.27 -4.68 -17.92
CA THR A 759 13.47 -6.14 -17.90
C THR A 759 12.33 -6.82 -17.13
N PRO A 760 11.62 -7.81 -17.70
CA PRO A 760 10.56 -8.52 -16.99
C PRO A 760 11.11 -9.32 -15.79
N ALA A 761 10.41 -9.27 -14.65
CA ALA A 761 10.82 -9.99 -13.44
C ALA A 761 10.72 -11.51 -13.59
N ASP A 762 9.85 -11.97 -14.50
CA ASP A 762 9.63 -13.39 -14.75
C ASP A 762 10.57 -14.02 -15.78
N GLY A 763 11.43 -13.21 -16.40
CA GLY A 763 12.31 -13.64 -17.48
C GLY A 763 11.58 -14.01 -18.78
N VAL A 764 10.26 -13.80 -18.87
CA VAL A 764 9.48 -14.14 -20.06
C VAL A 764 9.36 -12.93 -20.99
N GLY A 765 9.95 -13.06 -22.18
CA GLY A 765 10.09 -12.00 -23.17
C GLY A 765 11.41 -11.22 -23.05
N GLY A 766 11.80 -10.53 -24.12
CA GLY A 766 12.92 -9.58 -24.05
C GLY A 766 12.55 -8.30 -23.31
N PRO A 767 13.53 -7.43 -22.96
CA PRO A 767 13.24 -6.15 -22.33
C PRO A 767 12.29 -5.28 -23.18
N LEU A 768 11.30 -4.68 -22.51
CA LEU A 768 10.41 -3.70 -23.11
C LEU A 768 11.18 -2.41 -23.37
N GLN A 769 11.24 -1.98 -24.62
CA GLN A 769 11.91 -0.74 -25.03
C GLN A 769 10.86 0.36 -25.23
N VAL A 770 10.89 1.39 -24.40
CA VAL A 770 10.10 2.61 -24.57
C VAL A 770 11.02 3.74 -25.00
N ARG A 771 10.62 4.48 -26.03
CA ARG A 771 11.43 5.54 -26.62
C ARG A 771 10.64 6.84 -26.64
N GLY A 772 11.35 7.95 -26.51
CA GLY A 772 10.77 9.26 -26.63
C GLY A 772 11.83 10.33 -26.80
N THR A 773 11.39 11.57 -26.66
CA THR A 773 12.22 12.75 -26.84
C THR A 773 12.03 13.67 -25.66
N VAL A 774 13.09 14.31 -25.19
CA VAL A 774 13.02 15.28 -24.09
C VAL A 774 13.97 16.42 -24.36
N ARG A 775 13.66 17.60 -23.83
CA ARG A 775 14.60 18.71 -23.75
C ARG A 775 15.24 18.79 -22.37
N LEU A 776 16.56 18.77 -22.30
CA LEU A 776 17.30 19.08 -21.07
C LEU A 776 17.46 20.60 -20.94
N LYS A 777 17.21 21.11 -19.73
CA LYS A 777 17.35 22.52 -19.34
C LYS A 777 18.28 22.64 -18.12
N GLY A 778 19.03 23.74 -18.01
CA GLY A 778 19.94 23.98 -16.88
C GLY A 778 21.16 23.04 -16.83
N GLY A 779 21.45 22.40 -17.96
CA GLY A 779 22.61 21.54 -18.19
C GLY A 779 23.90 22.33 -18.38
N SER A 780 24.88 21.72 -19.04
CA SER A 780 26.10 22.44 -19.42
C SER A 780 25.80 23.46 -20.53
N PRO A 781 26.27 24.72 -20.41
CA PRO A 781 26.00 25.74 -21.41
C PRO A 781 26.49 25.35 -22.81
N VAL A 782 25.62 25.43 -23.81
CA VAL A 782 26.01 25.27 -25.21
C VAL A 782 26.55 26.59 -25.74
N ARG A 783 27.55 26.57 -26.62
CA ARG A 783 28.22 27.79 -27.09
C ARG A 783 27.21 28.70 -27.81
N HIS A 784 27.15 29.97 -27.40
CA HIS A 784 26.21 31.00 -27.90
C HIS A 784 24.72 30.73 -27.64
N ASP A 785 24.37 29.71 -26.86
CA ASP A 785 22.99 29.46 -26.45
C ASP A 785 22.65 30.34 -25.23
N HIS A 786 21.97 31.45 -25.46
CA HIS A 786 21.62 32.40 -24.40
C HIS A 786 20.12 32.39 -24.10
N VAL A 787 19.31 32.16 -25.13
CA VAL A 787 17.85 32.32 -25.08
C VAL A 787 17.17 31.26 -25.93
N GLY A 788 15.92 30.92 -25.58
CA GLY A 788 15.11 30.00 -26.38
C GLY A 788 13.63 30.36 -26.37
N PRO A 789 12.80 29.62 -27.11
CA PRO A 789 11.37 29.91 -27.27
C PRO A 789 10.57 29.86 -25.96
N ASP A 790 11.04 29.07 -24.98
CA ASP A 790 10.41 28.91 -23.67
C ASP A 790 10.97 29.87 -22.59
N GLY A 791 11.82 30.83 -23.00
CA GLY A 791 12.50 31.72 -22.05
C GLY A 791 13.68 31.09 -21.32
N GLU A 792 14.23 29.99 -21.86
CA GLU A 792 15.44 29.30 -21.36
C GLU A 792 16.31 28.85 -22.54
N PRO A 793 17.64 28.71 -22.36
CA PRO A 793 18.56 28.13 -23.34
C PRO A 793 18.03 26.82 -23.96
N ASP A 794 18.27 26.61 -25.26
CA ASP A 794 17.66 25.55 -26.07
C ASP A 794 18.61 24.54 -26.72
N GLY A 795 19.89 24.67 -26.46
CA GLY A 795 20.97 23.92 -27.08
C GLY A 795 21.33 24.40 -28.49
N THR A 796 20.74 25.49 -28.97
CA THR A 796 20.99 26.10 -30.28
C THR A 796 21.76 27.40 -30.08
N GLY A 797 22.68 27.72 -30.98
CA GLY A 797 23.38 29.00 -30.98
C GLY A 797 22.45 30.18 -31.26
N ASP A 798 22.76 31.33 -30.67
CA ASP A 798 22.08 32.59 -30.92
C ASP A 798 23.04 33.62 -31.54
N LEU A 799 22.48 34.52 -32.35
CA LEU A 799 23.24 35.65 -32.88
C LEU A 799 22.95 36.92 -32.08
N LEU A 800 23.99 37.57 -31.56
CA LEU A 800 23.83 38.84 -30.87
C LEU A 800 23.95 40.01 -31.87
N THR A 801 22.95 40.90 -31.86
CA THR A 801 22.90 42.04 -32.79
C THR A 801 22.70 43.35 -32.04
N LEU A 802 23.32 44.43 -32.53
CA LEU A 802 23.11 45.78 -32.00
C LEU A 802 22.48 46.66 -33.06
N ASN A 803 21.27 47.16 -32.82
CA ASN A 803 20.55 48.02 -33.75
C ASN A 803 20.94 49.51 -33.63
N SER A 804 20.46 50.35 -34.54
CA SER A 804 20.75 51.79 -34.55
C SER A 804 20.15 52.60 -33.39
N SER A 805 19.26 51.99 -32.60
CA SER A 805 18.58 52.60 -31.46
C SER A 805 19.12 52.10 -30.11
N GLY A 806 20.18 51.29 -30.10
CA GLY A 806 20.75 50.76 -28.86
C GLY A 806 20.07 49.50 -28.31
N GLY A 807 19.27 48.81 -29.14
CA GLY A 807 18.75 47.48 -28.80
C GLY A 807 19.83 46.42 -29.06
N LEU A 808 20.26 45.74 -28.00
CA LEU A 808 21.13 44.58 -28.03
C LEU A 808 20.25 43.32 -27.97
N THR A 809 20.20 42.59 -29.07
CA THR A 809 19.19 41.56 -29.33
C THR A 809 19.84 40.22 -29.62
N PHE A 810 19.52 39.21 -28.83
CA PHE A 810 19.72 37.81 -29.23
C PHE A 810 18.68 37.44 -30.27
N GLN A 811 19.12 37.02 -31.45
CA GLN A 811 18.30 36.45 -32.51
C GLN A 811 18.34 34.93 -32.32
N GLN A 812 17.20 34.37 -31.93
CA GLN A 812 17.10 32.98 -31.51
C GLN A 812 17.28 32.03 -32.68
N GLY A 813 18.26 31.14 -32.61
CA GLY A 813 18.43 30.06 -33.58
C GLY A 813 17.18 29.18 -33.64
N ASP A 814 16.86 28.65 -34.81
CA ASP A 814 15.68 27.77 -34.99
C ASP A 814 16.02 26.27 -35.05
N GLY A 815 17.30 25.93 -34.87
CA GLY A 815 17.84 24.57 -35.01
C GLY A 815 17.73 24.02 -36.43
N LYS A 816 17.44 24.86 -37.43
CA LYS A 816 17.31 24.50 -38.86
C LYS A 816 18.20 25.41 -39.73
N GLY A 817 18.99 26.26 -39.10
CA GLY A 817 19.97 27.15 -39.71
C GLY A 817 19.45 28.54 -40.03
N ALA A 818 18.36 28.98 -39.42
CA ALA A 818 17.85 30.35 -39.47
C ALA A 818 17.51 30.88 -38.07
N PHE A 819 16.83 32.03 -38.00
CA PHE A 819 16.42 32.65 -36.74
C PHE A 819 14.90 32.84 -36.68
N ALA A 820 14.26 32.45 -35.58
CA ALA A 820 12.80 32.42 -35.46
C ALA A 820 12.23 33.24 -34.28
N GLY A 821 13.07 33.77 -33.40
CA GLY A 821 12.66 34.56 -32.24
C GLY A 821 13.69 35.61 -31.84
N LYS A 822 13.37 36.42 -30.82
CA LYS A 822 14.28 37.47 -30.33
C LYS A 822 14.07 37.82 -28.87
N ALA A 823 15.16 38.10 -28.16
CA ALA A 823 15.17 38.73 -26.84
C ALA A 823 16.01 40.01 -26.91
N THR A 824 15.50 41.14 -26.43
CA THR A 824 16.15 42.46 -26.60
C THR A 824 16.33 43.20 -25.29
N GLY A 825 17.56 43.60 -24.99
CA GLY A 825 17.89 44.58 -23.97
C GLY A 825 18.13 45.95 -24.62
N ASN A 826 17.49 46.99 -24.10
CA ASN A 826 17.55 48.34 -24.68
C ASN A 826 18.61 49.22 -24.00
N ASP A 827 18.71 50.47 -24.47
CA ASP A 827 19.50 51.56 -23.88
C ASP A 827 21.03 51.43 -23.99
N TRP A 828 21.52 50.54 -24.84
CA TRP A 828 22.95 50.44 -25.13
C TRP A 828 23.45 51.59 -26.00
N SER A 829 24.71 52.00 -25.78
CA SER A 829 25.41 52.84 -26.75
C SER A 829 25.55 52.10 -28.09
N THR A 830 25.25 52.78 -29.20
CA THR A 830 25.47 52.22 -30.55
C THR A 830 26.95 52.01 -30.90
N LYS A 831 27.87 52.44 -30.03
CA LYS A 831 29.32 52.22 -30.12
C LYS A 831 29.81 51.07 -29.22
N ALA A 832 28.92 50.43 -28.46
CA ALA A 832 29.28 49.28 -27.64
C ALA A 832 29.73 48.11 -28.53
N VAL A 833 30.70 47.34 -28.05
CA VAL A 833 31.15 46.09 -28.70
C VAL A 833 30.85 44.96 -27.75
N ALA A 834 29.91 44.10 -28.11
CA ALA A 834 29.59 42.90 -27.35
C ALA A 834 30.43 41.71 -27.83
N VAL A 835 30.67 40.78 -26.93
CA VAL A 835 31.30 39.49 -27.18
C VAL A 835 30.47 38.46 -26.42
N PRO A 836 29.62 37.69 -27.11
CA PRO A 836 29.06 36.48 -26.51
C PRO A 836 30.23 35.59 -26.09
N PHE A 837 30.28 35.23 -24.81
CA PHE A 837 31.51 34.69 -24.21
C PHE A 837 31.37 33.22 -23.87
N GLY A 838 30.30 32.89 -23.16
CA GLY A 838 30.10 31.61 -22.47
C GLY A 838 29.98 31.84 -20.96
N ASP A 839 29.64 30.80 -20.19
CA ASP A 839 29.54 30.89 -18.73
C ASP A 839 30.90 31.20 -18.08
N LEU A 840 31.08 32.43 -17.63
CA LEU A 840 32.28 32.91 -16.96
C LEU A 840 32.13 32.82 -15.44
N ASN A 841 30.90 32.79 -14.92
CA ASN A 841 30.62 32.96 -13.50
C ASN A 841 30.22 31.65 -12.78
N GLY A 842 29.97 30.58 -13.52
CA GLY A 842 29.58 29.25 -13.05
C GLY A 842 28.08 29.07 -12.78
N ASP A 843 27.20 29.96 -13.25
CA ASP A 843 25.74 29.89 -13.06
C ASP A 843 25.02 29.05 -14.13
N ARG A 844 25.77 28.46 -15.07
CA ARG A 844 25.27 27.69 -16.22
C ARG A 844 24.46 28.50 -17.23
N CYS A 845 24.49 29.82 -17.15
CA CYS A 845 23.99 30.71 -18.18
C CYS A 845 25.17 31.34 -18.92
N ASN A 846 25.09 31.46 -20.24
CA ASN A 846 26.17 32.11 -20.98
C ASN A 846 26.23 33.62 -20.70
N ASP A 847 27.42 34.12 -20.36
CA ASP A 847 27.67 35.54 -20.11
C ASP A 847 28.02 36.31 -21.39
N VAL A 848 27.88 37.64 -21.33
CA VAL A 848 28.24 38.57 -22.42
C VAL A 848 29.27 39.58 -21.93
N LEU A 849 30.42 39.68 -22.61
CA LEU A 849 31.35 40.79 -22.37
C LEU A 849 30.96 41.99 -23.22
N VAL A 850 30.96 43.18 -22.64
CA VAL A 850 30.69 44.41 -23.39
C VAL A 850 31.81 45.42 -23.13
N ARG A 851 32.46 45.86 -24.22
CA ARG A 851 33.34 47.02 -24.19
C ARG A 851 32.49 48.28 -24.36
N MET A 852 32.54 49.12 -23.35
CA MET A 852 31.83 50.39 -23.27
C MET A 852 32.58 51.49 -24.04
N SER A 853 31.89 52.59 -24.37
CA SER A 853 32.48 53.71 -25.12
C SER A 853 33.62 54.42 -24.37
N ASP A 854 33.63 54.34 -23.03
CA ASP A 854 34.71 54.86 -22.18
C ASP A 854 35.97 53.96 -22.16
N GLY A 855 35.93 52.80 -22.83
CA GLY A 855 37.03 51.84 -22.88
C GLY A 855 37.10 50.89 -21.69
N SER A 856 36.08 50.86 -20.81
CA SER A 856 35.91 49.78 -19.83
C SER A 856 35.39 48.50 -20.48
N LEU A 857 35.82 47.34 -19.98
CA LEU A 857 35.26 46.03 -20.32
C LEU A 857 34.51 45.50 -19.09
N ARG A 858 33.30 45.01 -19.32
CA ARG A 858 32.41 44.47 -18.29
C ARG A 858 31.90 43.11 -18.73
N GLY A 859 31.86 42.14 -17.82
CA GLY A 859 31.20 40.84 -18.02
C GLY A 859 29.81 40.88 -17.41
N TYR A 860 28.79 40.99 -18.26
CA TYR A 860 27.39 41.02 -17.88
C TYR A 860 26.86 39.62 -17.66
N LYS A 861 26.07 39.46 -16.59
CA LYS A 861 25.51 38.21 -16.08
C LYS A 861 23.99 38.22 -16.24
N PRO A 862 23.48 38.07 -17.46
CA PRO A 862 22.04 37.95 -17.66
C PRO A 862 21.53 36.67 -16.98
N ALA A 863 20.32 36.69 -16.43
CA ALA A 863 19.65 35.45 -16.12
C ALA A 863 19.44 34.66 -17.42
N CYS A 864 19.44 33.33 -17.35
CA CYS A 864 19.11 32.46 -18.48
C CYS A 864 17.82 32.95 -19.18
N GLY A 865 17.81 32.95 -20.52
CA GLY A 865 16.66 33.41 -21.29
C GLY A 865 16.50 34.93 -21.44
N THR A 866 17.39 35.75 -20.86
CA THR A 866 17.27 37.22 -20.92
C THR A 866 18.40 37.89 -21.70
N ALA A 867 18.08 38.96 -22.43
CA ALA A 867 19.08 39.81 -23.07
C ALA A 867 19.62 40.86 -22.08
N PRO A 868 20.94 41.13 -22.06
CA PRO A 868 21.52 42.06 -21.10
C PRO A 868 21.13 43.51 -21.42
N THR A 869 20.88 44.30 -20.39
CA THR A 869 20.73 45.76 -20.43
C THR A 869 21.93 46.44 -19.75
N PRO A 870 22.14 47.75 -19.91
CA PRO A 870 23.19 48.46 -19.19
C PRO A 870 23.10 48.34 -17.66
N SER A 871 21.91 48.04 -17.11
CA SER A 871 21.66 47.84 -15.68
C SER A 871 21.74 46.38 -15.23
N THR A 872 21.88 45.42 -16.14
CA THR A 872 22.14 44.01 -15.79
C THR A 872 23.40 43.92 -14.93
N SER A 873 23.38 43.04 -13.92
CA SER A 873 24.52 42.83 -13.03
C SER A 873 25.77 42.49 -13.84
N TYR A 874 26.91 43.09 -13.49
CA TYR A 874 28.17 42.86 -14.20
C TYR A 874 29.38 42.83 -13.28
N ARG A 875 30.42 42.16 -13.77
CA ARG A 875 31.78 42.20 -13.21
C ARG A 875 32.61 43.19 -14.02
N ALA A 876 33.32 44.10 -13.37
CA ALA A 876 34.33 44.93 -14.04
C ALA A 876 35.56 44.08 -14.39
N LEU A 877 35.99 44.11 -15.66
CA LEU A 877 37.11 43.31 -16.19
C LEU A 877 38.32 44.17 -16.60
N GLY A 878 38.25 45.48 -16.40
CA GLY A 878 39.37 46.42 -16.58
C GLY A 878 39.02 47.61 -17.47
N THR A 879 40.00 48.49 -17.65
CA THR A 879 39.91 49.72 -18.47
C THR A 879 40.98 49.71 -19.56
N GLY A 880 40.92 50.65 -20.51
CA GLY A 880 41.89 50.77 -21.60
C GLY A 880 41.64 49.82 -22.79
N TRP A 881 40.48 49.17 -22.84
CA TRP A 881 40.12 48.21 -23.90
C TRP A 881 39.88 48.85 -25.28
N ASN A 882 39.85 50.18 -25.36
CA ASN A 882 39.89 50.91 -26.63
C ASN A 882 41.23 50.75 -27.38
N ALA A 883 42.28 50.23 -26.72
CA ALA A 883 43.53 49.86 -27.37
C ALA A 883 43.42 48.66 -28.32
N TYR A 884 42.31 47.90 -28.27
CA TYR A 884 42.09 46.70 -29.08
C TYR A 884 41.01 46.95 -30.14
N ASP A 885 41.28 46.61 -31.40
CA ASP A 885 40.32 46.80 -32.51
C ASP A 885 39.48 45.54 -32.80
N VAL A 886 39.90 44.39 -32.26
CA VAL A 886 39.15 43.12 -32.29
C VAL A 886 39.01 42.60 -30.86
N LEU A 887 37.81 42.14 -30.51
CA LEU A 887 37.50 41.35 -29.32
C LEU A 887 36.63 40.17 -29.77
N THR A 888 37.00 38.93 -29.44
CA THR A 888 36.23 37.74 -29.80
C THR A 888 36.55 36.56 -28.88
N SER A 889 35.58 35.68 -28.64
CA SER A 889 35.75 34.45 -27.87
C SER A 889 35.79 33.23 -28.79
N PRO A 890 36.93 32.52 -28.93
CA PRO A 890 36.94 31.23 -29.61
C PRO A 890 36.29 30.11 -28.78
N GLY A 891 35.89 30.35 -27.52
CA GLY A 891 35.60 29.29 -26.56
C GLY A 891 36.85 28.96 -25.74
N ASP A 892 36.98 27.72 -25.26
CA ASP A 892 38.13 27.28 -24.47
C ASP A 892 39.38 27.07 -25.34
N LEU A 893 40.36 27.96 -25.22
CA LEU A 893 41.65 27.84 -25.92
C LEU A 893 42.74 27.24 -25.01
N THR A 894 42.52 27.21 -23.70
CA THR A 894 43.48 26.80 -22.67
C THR A 894 43.31 25.37 -22.18
N GLY A 895 42.25 24.67 -22.60
CA GLY A 895 41.92 23.31 -22.20
C GLY A 895 41.37 23.19 -20.77
N ASP A 896 40.96 24.30 -20.16
CA ASP A 896 40.49 24.35 -18.77
C ASP A 896 38.96 24.34 -18.63
N ARG A 897 38.25 24.17 -19.75
CA ARG A 897 36.81 24.18 -19.95
C ARG A 897 36.12 25.52 -19.70
N ARG A 898 36.86 26.63 -19.64
CA ARG A 898 36.28 27.98 -19.59
C ARG A 898 36.50 28.72 -20.91
N PRO A 899 35.55 29.57 -21.33
CA PRO A 899 35.75 30.40 -22.51
C PRO A 899 36.85 31.44 -22.31
N ASP A 900 37.66 31.70 -23.35
CA ASP A 900 38.75 32.67 -23.30
C ASP A 900 38.52 33.89 -24.22
N LEU A 901 39.15 35.03 -23.93
CA LEU A 901 39.06 36.23 -24.76
C LEU A 901 40.32 36.42 -25.62
N LEU A 902 40.14 36.57 -26.93
CA LEU A 902 41.16 37.06 -27.84
C LEU A 902 40.97 38.53 -28.16
N ALA A 903 42.07 39.29 -28.14
CA ALA A 903 42.06 40.69 -28.51
C ALA A 903 43.24 41.06 -29.40
N ARG A 904 42.99 41.83 -30.48
CA ARG A 904 44.06 42.37 -31.32
C ARG A 904 44.33 43.82 -30.95
N LYS A 905 45.59 44.14 -30.65
CA LYS A 905 46.00 45.51 -30.31
C LYS A 905 46.06 46.35 -31.58
N ALA A 906 45.31 47.44 -31.62
CA ALA A 906 45.11 48.25 -32.82
C ALA A 906 46.43 48.85 -33.36
N SER A 907 47.32 49.29 -32.46
CA SER A 907 48.55 49.99 -32.85
C SER A 907 49.67 49.10 -33.39
N THR A 908 49.72 47.83 -33.00
CA THR A 908 50.80 46.90 -33.40
C THR A 908 50.30 45.72 -34.24
N GLY A 909 48.99 45.43 -34.20
CA GLY A 909 48.42 44.22 -34.76
C GLY A 909 48.75 42.95 -33.96
N ASP A 910 49.36 43.05 -32.78
CA ASP A 910 49.65 41.88 -31.94
C ASP A 910 48.35 41.26 -31.41
N LEU A 911 48.30 39.93 -31.36
CA LEU A 911 47.17 39.18 -30.83
C LEU A 911 47.47 38.71 -29.41
N TYR A 912 46.56 38.97 -28.49
CA TYR A 912 46.64 38.63 -27.08
C TYR A 912 45.52 37.66 -26.69
N LEU A 913 45.85 36.71 -25.82
CA LEU A 913 44.92 35.86 -25.09
C LEU A 913 44.76 36.38 -23.67
N PHE A 914 43.52 36.48 -23.22
CA PHE A 914 43.12 36.75 -21.85
C PHE A 914 42.33 35.54 -21.36
N ALA A 915 43.00 34.67 -20.61
CA ALA A 915 42.39 33.43 -20.14
C ALA A 915 41.34 33.69 -19.05
N ALA A 916 40.21 32.98 -19.07
CA ALA A 916 39.23 33.09 -18.00
C ALA A 916 39.68 32.35 -16.74
N LYS A 917 39.47 32.98 -15.58
CA LYS A 917 39.73 32.39 -14.27
C LYS A 917 38.44 31.90 -13.65
N SER A 918 38.55 30.92 -12.76
CA SER A 918 37.41 30.35 -12.02
C SER A 918 36.69 31.32 -11.09
N ASP A 919 37.24 32.53 -10.87
CA ASP A 919 36.60 33.60 -10.09
C ASP A 919 35.75 34.57 -10.95
N GLY A 920 35.58 34.25 -12.24
CA GLY A 920 34.84 35.05 -13.21
C GLY A 920 35.55 36.32 -13.67
N THR A 921 36.88 36.36 -13.60
CA THR A 921 37.70 37.44 -14.15
C THR A 921 38.71 36.94 -15.19
N LEU A 922 39.34 37.86 -15.93
CA LEU A 922 40.33 37.54 -16.95
C LEU A 922 41.76 37.65 -16.41
N ALA A 923 42.65 36.74 -16.82
CA ALA A 923 44.08 36.82 -16.58
C ALA A 923 44.73 37.97 -17.36
N ALA A 924 45.96 38.32 -16.98
CA ALA A 924 46.74 39.31 -17.73
C ALA A 924 46.98 38.85 -19.17
N GLY A 925 46.88 39.77 -20.11
CA GLY A 925 46.98 39.49 -21.54
C GLY A 925 48.33 38.88 -21.93
N LYS A 926 48.31 37.65 -22.44
CA LYS A 926 49.47 36.95 -23.00
C LYS A 926 49.53 37.19 -24.50
N LYS A 927 50.61 37.79 -25.01
CA LYS A 927 50.82 37.90 -26.46
C LYS A 927 51.04 36.51 -27.05
N ILE A 928 50.19 36.10 -28.00
CA ILE A 928 50.26 34.77 -28.63
C ILE A 928 50.68 34.82 -30.10
N ARG A 929 50.57 36.00 -30.74
CA ARG A 929 51.05 36.26 -32.10
C ARG A 929 51.49 37.70 -32.29
N THR A 930 52.35 37.92 -33.29
CA THR A 930 52.90 39.25 -33.62
C THR A 930 52.42 39.73 -34.98
N ALA A 931 52.12 41.03 -35.08
CA ALA A 931 51.83 41.74 -36.33
C ALA A 931 50.78 41.08 -37.25
N TRP A 932 49.62 40.70 -36.72
CA TRP A 932 48.46 40.18 -37.48
C TRP A 932 47.71 41.26 -38.28
N THR A 933 48.43 42.22 -38.87
CA THR A 933 47.90 43.34 -39.67
C THR A 933 47.46 42.92 -41.09
N GLY A 934 47.86 41.73 -41.52
CA GLY A 934 47.43 41.11 -42.79
C GLY A 934 45.97 40.64 -42.80
N TYR A 935 45.32 40.55 -41.64
CA TYR A 935 43.95 40.07 -41.49
C TYR A 935 42.93 41.19 -41.32
N THR A 936 41.91 41.18 -42.16
CA THR A 936 40.80 42.14 -42.14
C THR A 936 39.69 41.75 -41.17
N ARG A 937 39.58 40.46 -40.84
CA ARG A 937 38.62 39.89 -39.87
C ARG A 937 39.31 38.79 -39.09
N ILE A 938 39.04 38.72 -37.79
CA ILE A 938 39.47 37.66 -36.88
C ILE A 938 38.23 37.29 -36.06
N VAL A 939 37.87 36.02 -36.05
CA VAL A 939 36.61 35.52 -35.50
C VAL A 939 36.91 34.29 -34.65
N GLY A 940 36.49 34.31 -33.39
CA GLY A 940 36.41 33.11 -32.57
C GLY A 940 35.24 32.26 -33.04
N ALA A 941 35.53 31.09 -33.60
CA ALA A 941 34.54 30.29 -34.31
C ALA A 941 33.98 29.13 -33.48
N GLY A 942 34.49 28.93 -32.26
CA GLY A 942 34.20 27.71 -31.49
C GLY A 942 35.09 26.56 -31.95
N ASP A 943 34.86 25.38 -31.40
CA ASP A 943 35.49 24.14 -31.86
C ASP A 943 34.92 23.78 -33.24
N LEU A 944 35.75 23.86 -34.29
CA LEU A 944 35.30 23.56 -35.65
C LEU A 944 35.63 22.12 -36.07
N ASN A 945 36.48 21.41 -35.33
CA ASN A 945 37.01 20.08 -35.68
C ASN A 945 36.68 18.98 -34.66
N GLY A 946 35.89 19.28 -33.63
CA GLY A 946 35.39 18.34 -32.64
C GLY A 946 36.43 17.88 -31.61
N ASP A 947 37.53 18.61 -31.42
CA ASP A 947 38.58 18.25 -30.45
C ASP A 947 38.37 18.85 -29.05
N GLY A 948 37.28 19.60 -28.85
CA GLY A 948 36.89 20.25 -27.61
C GLY A 948 37.61 21.58 -27.35
N ILE A 949 38.45 22.04 -28.27
CA ILE A 949 39.22 23.28 -28.14
C ILE A 949 38.72 24.32 -29.14
N GLY A 950 38.62 25.58 -28.71
CA GLY A 950 38.19 26.70 -29.54
C GLY A 950 39.16 27.02 -30.69
N ASP A 951 38.60 27.26 -31.88
CA ASP A 951 39.32 27.63 -33.09
C ASP A 951 39.08 29.08 -33.51
N VAL A 952 40.00 29.61 -34.32
CA VAL A 952 39.96 30.98 -34.84
C VAL A 952 39.93 30.98 -36.36
N LEU A 953 39.05 31.79 -36.94
CA LEU A 953 39.06 32.12 -38.36
C LEU A 953 39.69 33.50 -38.58
N ALA A 954 40.48 33.64 -39.64
CA ALA A 954 41.05 34.90 -40.05
C ALA A 954 40.95 35.10 -41.56
N ARG A 955 40.36 36.22 -41.99
CA ARG A 955 40.25 36.60 -43.41
C ARG A 955 41.34 37.60 -43.77
N ASP A 956 42.17 37.27 -44.76
CA ASP A 956 43.21 38.19 -45.22
C ASP A 956 42.65 39.35 -46.08
N LYS A 957 43.53 40.24 -46.54
CA LYS A 957 43.17 41.36 -47.43
C LYS A 957 42.76 40.91 -48.83
N ALA A 958 43.16 39.72 -49.27
CA ALA A 958 42.76 39.13 -50.55
C ALA A 958 41.42 38.38 -50.46
N GLY A 959 40.79 38.35 -49.27
CA GLY A 959 39.54 37.63 -49.03
C GLY A 959 39.73 36.13 -48.79
N THR A 960 40.96 35.63 -48.68
CA THR A 960 41.19 34.22 -48.32
C THR A 960 40.87 34.00 -46.85
N LEU A 961 40.02 33.02 -46.55
CA LEU A 961 39.67 32.61 -45.19
C LEU A 961 40.61 31.50 -44.74
N TYR A 962 41.25 31.68 -43.59
CA TYR A 962 42.09 30.68 -42.93
C TYR A 962 41.50 30.29 -41.58
N ARG A 963 41.67 29.02 -41.22
CA ARG A 963 41.43 28.47 -39.88
C ARG A 963 42.74 28.31 -39.14
N TYR A 964 42.71 28.58 -37.85
CA TYR A 964 43.76 28.37 -36.89
C TYR A 964 43.21 27.51 -35.76
N ASN A 965 43.66 26.26 -35.69
CA ASN A 965 43.18 25.38 -34.63
C ASN A 965 43.78 25.78 -33.28
N GLY A 966 43.02 25.61 -32.21
CA GLY A 966 43.54 25.70 -30.86
C GLY A 966 44.55 24.59 -30.53
N THR A 967 45.41 24.84 -29.53
CA THR A 967 46.33 23.82 -28.99
C THR A 967 45.89 23.26 -27.65
N GLY A 968 44.87 23.85 -27.01
CA GLY A 968 44.48 23.52 -25.63
C GLY A 968 45.49 23.99 -24.59
N THR A 969 46.37 24.94 -24.95
CA THR A 969 47.38 25.52 -24.04
C THR A 969 47.42 27.05 -24.16
N GLY A 970 46.36 27.63 -24.71
CA GLY A 970 46.25 29.05 -25.00
C GLY A 970 47.06 29.50 -26.21
N LEU A 971 47.37 28.62 -27.16
CA LEU A 971 48.06 28.95 -28.41
C LEU A 971 47.24 28.46 -29.62
N LEU A 972 47.64 28.94 -30.80
CA LEU A 972 47.08 28.52 -32.08
C LEU A 972 48.10 27.64 -32.83
N LYS A 973 47.64 26.73 -33.68
CA LYS A 973 48.45 26.00 -34.66
C LYS A 973 48.76 26.89 -35.88
N ASP A 974 49.40 26.31 -36.89
CA ASP A 974 49.58 26.97 -38.19
C ASP A 974 48.27 27.07 -38.96
N ARG A 975 48.19 28.06 -39.84
CA ARG A 975 46.97 28.37 -40.59
C ARG A 975 46.68 27.32 -41.65
N VAL A 976 45.42 26.91 -41.75
CA VAL A 976 44.90 26.06 -42.83
C VAL A 976 43.94 26.89 -43.69
N LYS A 977 44.09 26.84 -45.01
CA LYS A 977 43.20 27.55 -45.92
C LYS A 977 41.82 26.87 -45.94
N VAL A 978 40.75 27.65 -45.73
CA VAL A 978 39.36 27.18 -45.77
C VAL A 978 38.73 27.52 -47.12
N PHE A 979 38.74 28.80 -47.49
CA PHE A 979 38.18 29.28 -48.76
C PHE A 979 39.09 30.30 -49.44
N SER A 980 39.22 30.21 -50.76
CA SER A 980 39.88 31.21 -51.61
C SER A 980 38.90 32.32 -52.01
N ALA A 981 39.37 33.57 -52.10
CA ALA A 981 38.60 34.72 -52.60
C ALA A 981 37.19 34.85 -52.00
N TRP A 982 37.07 34.56 -50.71
CA TRP A 982 35.80 34.37 -50.04
C TRP A 982 35.25 35.67 -49.47
N GLY A 983 33.99 35.96 -49.81
CA GLY A 983 33.19 36.92 -49.07
C GLY A 983 33.73 38.35 -49.09
N ALA A 984 34.30 38.83 -50.21
CA ALA A 984 34.83 40.19 -50.29
C ALA A 984 33.78 41.28 -49.97
N SER A 985 32.50 41.00 -50.25
CA SER A 985 31.36 41.85 -49.91
C SER A 985 30.93 41.77 -48.44
N TYR A 986 31.44 40.81 -47.66
CA TYR A 986 31.04 40.63 -46.26
C TYR A 986 31.68 41.68 -45.36
N ASN A 987 30.82 42.42 -44.67
CA ASN A 987 31.22 43.43 -43.70
C ASN A 987 31.15 42.92 -42.25
N ALA A 988 30.44 41.82 -41.98
CA ALA A 988 30.42 41.10 -40.70
C ALA A 988 30.54 39.59 -40.92
N ILE A 989 31.25 38.90 -40.04
CA ILE A 989 31.44 37.45 -40.00
C ILE A 989 31.47 37.05 -38.52
N VAL A 990 30.60 36.12 -38.12
CA VAL A 990 30.41 35.69 -36.73
C VAL A 990 30.33 34.17 -36.67
N GLY A 991 31.08 33.56 -35.75
CA GLY A 991 30.87 32.15 -35.39
C GLY A 991 29.74 32.07 -34.38
N VAL A 992 28.55 31.71 -34.85
CA VAL A 992 27.26 31.87 -34.13
C VAL A 992 26.92 30.71 -33.18
N GLY A 993 27.78 29.70 -33.10
CA GLY A 993 27.40 28.42 -32.49
C GLY A 993 26.68 27.52 -33.50
N ASP A 994 26.06 26.44 -33.03
CA ASP A 994 25.28 25.54 -33.88
C ASP A 994 23.85 26.06 -34.04
N ILE A 995 23.54 26.66 -35.19
CA ILE A 995 22.17 27.10 -35.52
C ILE A 995 21.43 26.07 -36.38
N THR A 996 22.12 25.04 -36.86
CA THR A 996 21.56 23.96 -37.69
C THR A 996 21.11 22.73 -36.90
N GLY A 997 21.41 22.68 -35.61
CA GLY A 997 21.04 21.60 -34.69
C GLY A 997 21.80 20.30 -34.97
N ASP A 998 22.97 20.35 -35.61
CA ASP A 998 23.75 19.18 -36.04
C ASP A 998 25.04 18.96 -35.23
N GLY A 999 25.18 19.68 -34.12
CA GLY A 999 26.27 19.61 -33.16
C GLY A 999 27.53 20.34 -33.60
N LYS A 1000 27.50 21.10 -34.69
CA LYS A 1000 28.69 21.73 -35.27
C LYS A 1000 28.52 23.23 -35.33
N ASN A 1001 29.58 23.95 -34.96
CA ASN A 1001 29.56 25.40 -35.00
C ASN A 1001 29.44 25.92 -36.44
N ASP A 1002 28.49 26.83 -36.65
CA ASP A 1002 28.17 27.48 -37.92
C ASP A 1002 28.77 28.89 -38.01
N LEU A 1003 28.77 29.41 -39.24
CA LEU A 1003 29.18 30.77 -39.54
C LEU A 1003 27.99 31.57 -40.08
N VAL A 1004 27.85 32.80 -39.61
CA VAL A 1004 26.89 33.78 -40.14
C VAL A 1004 27.63 34.99 -40.65
N GLU A 1005 27.33 35.38 -41.89
CA GLU A 1005 27.91 36.56 -42.53
C GLU A 1005 26.85 37.54 -43.00
N ARG A 1006 27.23 38.82 -43.01
CA ARG A 1006 26.42 39.87 -43.62
C ARG A 1006 27.19 40.58 -44.70
N ASP A 1007 26.57 40.74 -45.87
CA ASP A 1007 27.10 41.56 -46.95
C ASP A 1007 26.80 43.07 -46.78
N THR A 1008 27.45 43.91 -47.58
CA THR A 1008 27.23 45.37 -47.57
C THR A 1008 25.80 45.79 -47.94
N SER A 1009 25.01 44.93 -48.56
CA SER A 1009 23.60 45.16 -48.90
C SER A 1009 22.64 44.72 -47.78
N GLY A 1010 23.14 44.17 -46.68
CA GLY A 1010 22.32 43.70 -45.56
C GLY A 1010 21.69 42.33 -45.79
N ASN A 1011 22.16 41.55 -46.77
CA ASN A 1011 21.80 40.13 -46.85
C ASN A 1011 22.63 39.34 -45.84
N VAL A 1012 21.97 38.38 -45.18
CA VAL A 1012 22.60 37.49 -44.21
C VAL A 1012 22.68 36.09 -44.78
N TYR A 1013 23.84 35.48 -44.67
CA TYR A 1013 24.12 34.13 -45.10
C TYR A 1013 24.56 33.27 -43.92
N ARG A 1014 24.32 31.97 -44.02
CA ARG A 1014 24.81 30.93 -43.12
C ARG A 1014 25.65 29.95 -43.91
N ASN A 1015 26.83 29.65 -43.41
CA ASN A 1015 27.72 28.60 -43.86
C ASN A 1015 27.72 27.49 -42.79
N ALA A 1016 27.14 26.33 -43.12
CA ALA A 1016 26.97 25.25 -42.15
C ALA A 1016 28.32 24.60 -41.80
N GLY A 1017 28.57 24.33 -40.53
CA GLY A 1017 29.77 23.65 -40.05
C GLY A 1017 29.88 22.23 -40.58
N THR A 1018 31.10 21.78 -40.89
CA THR A 1018 31.34 20.37 -41.28
C THR A 1018 31.85 19.51 -40.14
N GLY A 1019 32.22 20.12 -39.00
CA GLY A 1019 32.81 19.42 -37.85
C GLY A 1019 34.23 18.86 -38.11
N THR A 1020 34.81 19.17 -39.27
CA THR A 1020 36.18 18.80 -39.66
C THR A 1020 37.04 20.04 -39.93
N GLY A 1021 36.56 21.18 -39.44
CA GLY A 1021 37.18 22.49 -39.54
C GLY A 1021 36.99 23.19 -40.89
N SER A 1022 35.91 22.90 -41.60
CA SER A 1022 35.48 23.63 -42.81
C SER A 1022 33.97 23.89 -42.77
N PHE A 1023 33.44 24.55 -43.79
CA PHE A 1023 32.02 24.86 -43.92
C PHE A 1023 31.45 24.40 -45.27
N GLY A 1024 30.15 24.10 -45.30
CA GLY A 1024 29.39 23.87 -46.52
C GLY A 1024 29.17 25.14 -47.34
N SER A 1025 28.40 25.04 -48.44
CA SER A 1025 28.02 26.20 -49.24
C SER A 1025 27.14 27.18 -48.45
N ARG A 1026 27.27 28.48 -48.77
CA ARG A 1026 26.47 29.51 -48.11
C ARG A 1026 25.00 29.39 -48.51
N VAL A 1027 24.10 29.67 -47.57
CA VAL A 1027 22.65 29.80 -47.79
C VAL A 1027 22.20 31.16 -47.30
N LYS A 1028 21.42 31.90 -48.09
CA LYS A 1028 20.83 33.16 -47.64
C LYS A 1028 19.71 32.88 -46.64
N ILE A 1029 19.77 33.47 -45.46
CA ILE A 1029 18.82 33.22 -44.37
C ILE A 1029 18.03 34.46 -43.96
N ALA A 1030 18.51 35.66 -44.28
CA ALA A 1030 17.76 36.90 -44.07
C ALA A 1030 18.19 38.02 -45.03
N GLY A 1031 17.43 39.12 -45.03
CA GLY A 1031 17.74 40.36 -45.74
C GLY A 1031 17.24 41.58 -44.95
N GLY A 1032 17.68 42.78 -45.34
CA GLY A 1032 17.27 44.02 -44.67
C GLY A 1032 18.09 44.37 -43.42
N TRP A 1033 19.23 43.72 -43.19
CA TRP A 1033 20.02 43.85 -41.97
C TRP A 1033 21.07 44.98 -42.00
N GLN A 1034 20.96 45.92 -42.96
CA GLN A 1034 21.80 47.12 -43.03
C GLN A 1034 21.61 48.07 -41.83
N GLY A 1035 20.47 47.98 -41.12
CA GLY A 1035 20.18 48.79 -39.94
C GLY A 1035 20.94 48.37 -38.67
N TYR A 1036 21.42 47.13 -38.60
CA TYR A 1036 22.22 46.66 -37.48
C TYR A 1036 23.64 47.25 -37.54
N LYS A 1037 24.10 47.85 -36.44
CA LYS A 1037 25.44 48.42 -36.30
C LYS A 1037 26.48 47.34 -35.99
N GLY A 1038 26.10 46.29 -35.26
CA GLY A 1038 26.95 45.16 -34.93
C GLY A 1038 26.22 43.82 -35.04
N LEU A 1039 26.95 42.81 -35.50
CA LEU A 1039 26.63 41.38 -35.37
C LEU A 1039 27.83 40.80 -34.59
N PHE A 1040 27.56 40.07 -33.52
CA PHE A 1040 28.56 39.58 -32.57
C PHE A 1040 28.40 38.10 -32.30
#